data_AF-A0A2P4X930-F1
#
_entry.id   AF-A0A2P4X930-F1
#
_cell.length_a   1.000
_cell.length_b   1.000
_cell.length_c   1.000
_cell.angle_alpha   90.00
_cell.angle_beta   90.00
_cell.angle_gamma   90.00
#
_symmetry.space_group_name_H-M   'P 1'
#
loop_
_entity.id
_entity.type
_entity.pdbx_description
1 polymer ?
#
loop_
_entity_poly.entity_id
_entity_poly.type
_entity_poly.pdbx_seq_one_letter_code
_entity_poly.pdbx_strand_id
1 'polypeptide(L)'
;MLKRVKHSAMTAPSLPSLPLSVFSLVMEFGVYGYSEALFPTERSPPGTRLKNVAMVSKSWLQPVKQLMTQYEQETMKIQLKTGTQEEIANIQHEISLRNGKVRDLRVRIGMEEKHSYGDPKYTVMTKETEKAQVNWDALLATMPNLKRLELKLVPLESKHLPKILKSTGKHCRQLESLVLPRKTKLRDFVRGEKIDKVLEELYGALEQIYLKGGRDGLKQLTVPTRNEGECHRSSEMFLENVMKFCPNVEHLDGSERAFHDYEGVRCEDKWMVSLETWENFNKTCTSLRDFHWAPVPFADPFFRAFGTYAKPQLETLRVTANLLWSWKEYLEVCGDITAAAIQDSHGRRAKDVDAIFEGCPALKKLTVEIDLQKYTDSPARHFKIDSFGDKFWTSVATNCPQLKRFAIRNCANFEVMNVRPIRTFTDAALLSLAEPKNLYSVESNAAVMCTGDGIFEYMRRVLELNHYSGDWRMLDLRIGGQQNGFFGVPMFYSVVVGLLRRLTEISEKDFGAAASQQKFEVFLSNPYHARVSKQWSAIYMREELRPLMYRVKEIHPSLSVNASVNGSSGDSFSKIDMFTLSWRPQDKDRDMFWNTEEDDYYCESDPSDHMPPGLMNLFNELLGYNSQGGESLSEDENDGEDDEEIEHDDFWGDFVNGTMTTKTLKIMFLGAPGAGKGTYASRIAPMLQIPTISTGDLVRHEIKTNTALGGKIKAYNNSGALVPDQIILDMMETRLAQDDAKRGFILDGFPRNVPQAEAFQQVTKLDLVVNIDLPQWILSDKISGRRVCTKCGSGYNVAFINQGEYYMPPLLPKVEGICDSCGTASLVQRPDDSPETVKQRLEVYNQETAPLIDFYTKLGNLRTFEVKKGLADLDKLVYLINKELDV
;
A
#
# COMPACT_ATOMS: atom_id res chain seq x y z
N MET A 1 -22.08 5.63 79.94
CA MET A 1 -20.72 5.72 80.52
C MET A 1 -19.84 4.67 79.89
N LEU A 2 -18.84 5.14 79.13
CA LEU A 2 -17.81 4.35 78.50
C LEU A 2 -16.95 3.61 79.53
N LYS A 3 -16.70 2.31 79.32
CA LYS A 3 -15.49 1.65 79.83
C LYS A 3 -14.71 1.08 78.65
N ARG A 4 -13.53 1.69 78.43
CA ARG A 4 -12.45 1.18 77.59
C ARG A 4 -12.06 -0.23 78.02
N VAL A 5 -12.03 -1.17 77.08
CA VAL A 5 -11.17 -2.35 77.16
C VAL A 5 -10.18 -2.25 76.00
N LYS A 6 -8.90 -2.20 76.35
CA LYS A 6 -7.76 -2.26 75.43
C LYS A 6 -7.78 -3.61 74.72
N HIS A 7 -7.77 -3.61 73.39
CA HIS A 7 -7.27 -4.76 72.63
C HIS A 7 -6.07 -4.32 71.82
N SER A 8 -4.93 -4.87 72.24
CA SER A 8 -3.78 -5.29 71.45
C SER A 8 -3.48 -4.47 70.19
N ALA A 9 -2.36 -3.76 70.21
CA ALA A 9 -1.65 -3.43 68.98
C ALA A 9 -1.25 -4.73 68.28
N MET A 10 -2.15 -5.29 67.48
CA MET A 10 -1.74 -6.16 66.40
C MET A 10 -0.92 -5.28 65.47
N THR A 11 0.40 -5.49 65.49
CA THR A 11 1.29 -5.13 64.40
C THR A 11 0.55 -5.46 63.11
N ALA A 12 0.13 -4.42 62.38
CA ALA A 12 -0.34 -4.58 61.02
C ALA A 12 0.75 -5.40 60.30
N PRO A 13 0.40 -6.50 59.62
CA PRO A 13 1.39 -7.26 58.88
C PRO A 13 2.06 -6.28 57.91
N SER A 14 3.33 -5.98 58.15
CA SER A 14 4.13 -5.25 57.17
C SER A 14 4.03 -6.06 55.90
N LEU A 15 3.47 -5.48 54.84
CA LEU A 15 3.49 -6.08 53.50
C LEU A 15 4.90 -6.66 53.28
N PRO A 16 5.04 -7.95 52.96
CA PRO A 16 6.35 -8.54 52.77
C PRO A 16 7.11 -7.72 51.73
N SER A 17 8.29 -7.21 52.11
CA SER A 17 9.12 -6.42 51.21
C SER A 17 9.62 -7.35 50.11
N LEU A 18 9.10 -7.17 48.89
CA LEU A 18 9.60 -7.90 47.74
C LEU A 18 11.11 -7.59 47.57
N PRO A 19 11.95 -8.60 47.29
CA PRO A 19 13.31 -8.35 46.84
C PRO A 19 13.30 -7.35 45.67
N LEU A 20 14.25 -6.43 45.63
CA LEU A 20 14.27 -5.35 44.64
C LEU A 20 14.22 -5.88 43.19
N SER A 21 14.81 -7.05 42.94
CA SER A 21 14.73 -7.75 41.65
C SER A 21 13.32 -8.19 41.27
N VAL A 22 12.55 -8.74 42.23
CA VAL A 22 11.16 -9.12 42.00
C VAL A 22 10.30 -7.87 41.88
N PHE A 23 10.54 -6.85 42.70
CA PHE A 23 9.84 -5.57 42.61
C PHE A 23 10.06 -4.90 41.24
N SER A 24 11.30 -4.90 40.75
CA SER A 24 11.67 -4.43 39.40
C SER A 24 10.88 -5.13 38.30
N LEU A 25 10.77 -6.47 38.34
CA LEU A 25 9.97 -7.24 37.37
C LEU A 25 8.48 -6.90 37.44
N VAL A 26 7.94 -6.72 38.65
CA VAL A 26 6.54 -6.29 38.84
C VAL A 26 6.33 -4.89 38.27
N MET A 27 7.30 -3.98 38.44
CA MET A 27 7.22 -2.63 37.88
C MET A 27 7.29 -2.65 36.36
N GLU A 28 8.21 -3.43 35.78
CA GLU A 28 8.34 -3.61 34.32
C GLU A 28 7.05 -4.18 33.71
N PHE A 29 6.37 -5.09 34.41
CA PHE A 29 5.06 -5.58 33.98
C PHE A 29 3.93 -4.56 34.15
N GLY A 30 3.87 -3.87 35.29
CA GLY A 30 2.73 -3.04 35.69
C GLY A 30 2.76 -1.58 35.21
N VAL A 31 3.92 -1.08 34.79
CA VAL A 31 4.10 0.33 34.40
C VAL A 31 4.38 0.43 32.92
N TYR A 32 3.40 0.94 32.17
CA TYR A 32 3.51 1.06 30.72
C TYR A 32 4.78 1.81 30.29
N GLY A 33 5.57 1.14 29.44
CA GLY A 33 6.81 1.66 28.87
C GLY A 33 7.97 1.79 29.86
N TYR A 34 7.87 1.26 31.08
CA TYR A 34 9.03 1.12 31.96
C TYR A 34 9.75 -0.20 31.66
N SER A 35 11.07 -0.16 31.51
CA SER A 35 11.89 -1.36 31.32
C SER A 35 13.23 -1.22 32.03
N GLU A 36 13.63 -2.32 32.67
CA GLU A 36 14.93 -2.51 33.32
C GLU A 36 15.88 -3.34 32.44
N ALA A 37 15.41 -3.78 31.27
CA ALA A 37 16.24 -4.44 30.28
C ALA A 37 17.34 -3.49 29.77
N LEU A 38 18.53 -4.04 29.59
CA LEU A 38 19.68 -3.32 29.01
C LEU A 38 19.73 -3.46 27.48
N PHE A 39 19.00 -4.43 26.92
CA PHE A 39 18.87 -4.68 25.49
C PHE A 39 17.65 -5.57 25.23
N PRO A 40 17.08 -5.54 24.01
CA PRO A 40 17.45 -4.66 22.90
C PRO A 40 17.02 -3.19 23.11
N THR A 41 16.02 -2.96 23.96
CA THR A 41 15.48 -1.62 24.25
C THR A 41 16.34 -0.84 25.24
N GLU A 42 16.28 0.48 25.11
CA GLU A 42 16.92 1.42 26.03
C GLU A 42 16.26 1.34 27.42
N ARG A 43 17.07 1.30 28.49
CA ARG A 43 16.58 1.38 29.87
C ARG A 43 15.87 2.72 30.07
N SER A 44 14.61 2.67 30.49
CA SER A 44 13.78 3.87 30.65
C SER A 44 14.11 4.61 31.97
N PRO A 45 14.24 5.95 31.97
CA PRO A 45 14.44 6.68 33.22
C PRO A 45 13.18 6.55 34.11
N PRO A 46 13.31 6.13 35.37
CA PRO A 46 12.17 5.89 36.26
C PRO A 46 11.37 7.13 36.71
N GLY A 47 11.65 8.32 36.16
CA GLY A 47 11.17 9.62 36.68
C GLY A 47 9.66 9.82 36.66
N THR A 48 9.06 10.11 35.51
CA THR A 48 7.62 10.45 35.42
C THR A 48 6.71 9.23 35.57
N ARG A 49 7.18 8.05 35.16
CA ARG A 49 6.36 6.82 35.11
C ARG A 49 6.24 6.10 36.46
N LEU A 50 7.30 6.07 37.27
CA LEU A 50 7.23 5.49 38.63
C LEU A 50 6.76 6.48 39.69
N LYS A 51 6.68 7.79 39.39
CA LYS A 51 6.19 8.80 40.33
C LYS A 51 4.77 8.47 40.82
N ASN A 52 3.88 8.08 39.92
CA ASN A 52 2.50 7.71 40.27
C ASN A 52 2.49 6.47 41.18
N VAL A 53 3.37 5.50 40.90
CA VAL A 53 3.51 4.28 41.71
C VAL A 53 4.04 4.60 43.11
N ALA A 54 5.02 5.50 43.23
CA ALA A 54 5.55 5.95 44.52
C ALA A 54 4.50 6.66 45.39
N MET A 55 3.45 7.23 44.77
CA MET A 55 2.35 7.90 45.46
C MET A 55 1.25 6.94 45.94
N VAL A 56 1.23 5.68 45.50
CA VAL A 56 0.20 4.69 45.89
C VAL A 56 0.25 4.38 47.38
N SER A 57 1.44 4.21 47.97
CA SER A 57 1.58 4.08 49.41
C SER A 57 3.00 4.37 49.92
N LYS A 58 3.12 4.70 51.21
CA LYS A 58 4.42 4.87 51.89
C LYS A 58 5.32 3.63 51.79
N SER A 59 4.74 2.44 51.67
CA SER A 59 5.48 1.18 51.55
C SER A 59 6.12 0.97 50.17
N TRP A 60 5.59 1.61 49.12
CA TRP A 60 6.12 1.53 47.75
C TRP A 60 7.16 2.61 47.45
N LEU A 61 7.11 3.73 48.20
CA LEU A 61 8.04 4.84 48.05
C LEU A 61 9.51 4.41 48.21
N GLN A 62 9.82 3.56 49.19
CA GLN A 62 11.21 3.15 49.48
C GLN A 62 11.79 2.24 48.38
N PRO A 63 11.12 1.17 47.94
CA PRO A 63 11.56 0.37 46.79
C PRO A 63 11.71 1.19 45.50
N VAL A 64 10.78 2.11 45.21
CA VAL A 64 10.91 2.98 44.02
C VAL A 64 12.14 3.89 44.13
N LYS A 65 12.40 4.48 45.31
CA LYS A 65 13.63 5.26 45.53
C LYS A 65 14.89 4.41 45.34
N GLN A 66 14.88 3.16 45.82
CA GLN A 66 16.00 2.24 45.62
C GLN A 66 16.22 1.91 44.14
N LEU A 67 15.16 1.67 43.36
CA LEU A 67 15.25 1.49 41.90
C LEU A 67 15.80 2.74 41.21
N MET A 68 15.34 3.93 41.60
CA MET A 68 15.85 5.20 41.06
C MET A 68 17.34 5.36 41.34
N THR A 69 17.78 5.13 42.58
CA THR A 69 19.20 5.20 42.94
C THR A 69 20.02 4.14 42.22
N GLN A 70 19.50 2.93 42.05
CA GLN A 70 20.17 1.88 41.27
C GLN A 70 20.32 2.29 39.80
N TYR A 71 19.24 2.78 39.18
CA TYR A 71 19.27 3.31 37.81
C TYR A 71 20.29 4.44 37.66
N GLU A 72 20.28 5.40 38.60
CA GLU A 72 21.19 6.54 38.59
C GLU A 72 22.63 6.12 38.75
N GLN A 73 22.95 5.07 39.50
CA GLN A 73 24.32 4.56 39.68
C GLN A 73 24.80 3.71 38.50
N GLU A 74 23.91 2.92 37.91
CA GLU A 74 24.23 1.98 36.83
C GLU A 74 24.18 2.61 35.43
N THR A 75 23.43 3.70 35.24
CA THR A 75 23.28 4.37 33.94
C THR A 75 24.07 5.67 33.91
N MET A 76 24.97 5.82 32.94
CA MET A 76 25.78 7.03 32.76
C MET A 76 25.70 7.57 31.33
N LYS A 77 25.61 8.89 31.21
CA LYS A 77 25.67 9.60 29.92
C LYS A 77 26.91 10.49 29.90
N ILE A 78 27.81 10.26 28.96
CA ILE A 78 28.93 11.14 28.67
C ILE A 78 28.53 12.04 27.52
N GLN A 79 28.63 13.35 27.74
CA GLN A 79 28.41 14.36 26.72
C GLN A 79 29.69 15.20 26.57
N LEU A 80 30.22 15.26 25.35
CA LEU A 80 31.33 16.14 24.99
C LEU A 80 30.84 17.16 23.96
N LYS A 81 30.41 18.35 24.41
CA LYS A 81 29.91 19.43 23.54
C LYS A 81 31.02 20.34 23.07
N THR A 82 31.89 20.75 23.99
CA THR A 82 32.92 21.78 23.74
C THR A 82 34.33 21.22 23.82
N GLY A 83 34.53 20.09 24.50
CA GLY A 83 35.84 19.46 24.63
C GLY A 83 36.78 20.17 25.61
N THR A 84 36.25 20.99 26.52
CA THR A 84 37.05 21.73 27.50
C THR A 84 37.63 20.78 28.57
N GLN A 85 38.74 21.18 29.20
CA GLN A 85 39.33 20.42 30.30
C GLN A 85 38.38 20.30 31.49
N GLU A 86 37.57 21.32 31.76
CA GLU A 86 36.54 21.30 32.79
C GLU A 86 35.44 20.26 32.49
N GLU A 87 34.96 20.19 31.24
CA GLU A 87 33.98 19.18 30.81
C GLU A 87 34.54 17.76 31.01
N ILE A 88 35.81 17.54 30.64
CA ILE A 88 36.49 16.25 30.82
C ILE A 88 36.70 15.92 32.31
N ALA A 89 37.08 16.89 33.13
CA ALA A 89 37.27 16.71 34.57
C ALA A 89 35.94 16.38 35.27
N ASN A 90 34.85 17.02 34.86
CA ASN A 90 33.51 16.73 35.37
C ASN A 90 33.07 15.30 35.01
N ILE A 91 33.32 14.84 33.79
CA ILE A 91 33.07 13.45 33.38
C ILE A 91 33.86 12.48 34.27
N GLN A 92 35.15 12.73 34.49
CA GLN A 92 35.99 11.90 35.36
C GLN A 92 35.48 11.87 36.81
N HIS A 93 35.03 13.02 37.32
CA HIS A 93 34.47 13.12 38.66
C HIS A 93 33.18 12.31 38.78
N GLU A 94 32.24 12.43 37.84
CA GLU A 94 31.00 11.65 37.86
C GLU A 94 31.25 10.13 37.81
N ILE A 95 32.24 9.70 37.02
CA ILE A 95 32.64 8.28 36.95
C ILE A 95 33.14 7.80 38.31
N SER A 96 33.96 8.62 38.97
CA SER A 96 34.52 8.29 40.29
C SER A 96 33.42 8.11 41.35
N LEU A 97 32.36 8.93 41.30
CA LEU A 97 31.21 8.84 42.21
C LEU A 97 30.44 7.53 42.06
N ARG A 98 30.44 6.94 40.86
CA ARG A 98 29.71 5.71 40.55
C ARG A 98 30.45 4.44 40.97
N ASN A 99 31.75 4.55 41.29
CA ASN A 99 32.58 3.48 41.85
C ASN A 99 32.43 2.11 41.15
N GLY A 100 32.54 2.10 39.81
CA GLY A 100 32.52 0.86 39.02
C GLY A 100 31.15 0.17 38.87
N LYS A 101 30.06 0.82 39.29
CA LYS A 101 28.69 0.30 39.16
C LYS A 101 28.05 0.51 37.78
N VAL A 102 28.69 1.25 36.88
CA VAL A 102 28.13 1.56 35.56
C VAL A 102 27.96 0.29 34.74
N ARG A 103 26.73 0.07 34.24
CA ARG A 103 26.32 -1.06 33.40
C ARG A 103 25.77 -0.61 32.04
N ASP A 104 25.22 0.60 31.95
CA ASP A 104 24.75 1.25 30.72
C ASP A 104 25.50 2.57 30.53
N LEU A 105 26.35 2.64 29.51
CA LEU A 105 27.11 3.84 29.16
C LEU A 105 26.65 4.35 27.79
N ARG A 106 26.33 5.65 27.73
CA ARG A 106 25.94 6.33 26.50
C ARG A 106 26.87 7.48 26.23
N VAL A 107 27.51 7.48 25.06
CA VAL A 107 28.49 8.51 24.69
C VAL A 107 27.90 9.37 23.59
N ARG A 108 28.01 10.69 23.79
CA ARG A 108 27.55 11.72 22.86
C ARG A 108 28.69 12.70 22.62
N ILE A 109 29.04 12.95 21.36
CA ILE A 109 30.13 13.85 20.99
C ILE A 109 29.63 14.83 19.93
N GLY A 110 29.93 16.12 20.12
CA GLY A 110 29.53 17.18 19.22
C GLY A 110 28.27 17.92 19.67
N MET A 111 27.77 18.77 18.78
CA MET A 111 26.58 19.59 19.01
C MET A 111 25.35 18.91 18.41
N GLU A 112 24.22 19.01 19.09
CA GLU A 112 22.93 18.56 18.57
C GLU A 112 22.44 19.56 17.53
N GLU A 113 22.01 19.08 16.36
CA GLU A 113 21.29 19.91 15.40
C GLU A 113 19.84 20.03 15.89
N LYS A 114 19.36 21.26 16.12
CA LYS A 114 17.98 21.49 16.56
C LYS A 114 17.04 21.18 15.40
N HIS A 115 16.29 20.08 15.50
CA HIS A 115 15.13 19.82 14.66
C HIS A 115 13.85 20.25 15.39
N SER A 116 12.86 20.72 14.63
CA SER A 116 11.60 21.24 15.17
C SER A 116 10.75 20.18 15.88
N TYR A 117 11.04 18.88 15.72
CA TYR A 117 10.33 17.78 16.38
C TYR A 117 11.26 16.60 16.72
N GLY A 118 11.28 16.17 17.98
CA GLY A 118 11.87 14.90 18.46
C GLY A 118 13.26 14.97 19.10
N ASP A 119 13.70 13.84 19.68
CA ASP A 119 15.09 13.64 20.17
C ASP A 119 16.10 13.81 19.02
N PRO A 120 17.29 14.38 19.27
CA PRO A 120 18.30 14.61 18.25
C PRO A 120 18.71 13.28 17.60
N LYS A 121 18.42 13.13 16.30
CA LYS A 121 18.68 11.91 15.53
C LYS A 121 20.18 11.69 15.24
N TYR A 122 21.02 12.69 15.44
CA TYR A 122 22.47 12.66 15.27
C TYR A 122 23.14 13.90 15.89
N THR A 123 24.47 13.87 16.00
CA THR A 123 25.30 15.00 16.44
C THR A 123 26.24 15.45 15.32
N VAL A 124 26.56 16.73 15.30
CA VAL A 124 27.52 17.32 14.37
C VAL A 124 28.87 17.49 15.07
N MET A 125 29.90 16.96 14.42
CA MET A 125 31.29 17.04 14.88
C MET A 125 31.79 18.50 14.89
N THR A 126 32.48 18.92 15.94
CA THR A 126 33.06 20.27 16.06
C THR A 126 34.60 20.21 16.06
N LYS A 127 35.26 21.32 15.68
CA LYS A 127 36.74 21.36 15.67
C LYS A 127 37.31 21.22 17.08
N GLU A 128 36.59 21.70 18.08
CA GLU A 128 36.98 21.72 19.49
C GLU A 128 36.88 20.31 20.08
N THR A 129 35.77 19.61 19.84
CA THR A 129 35.59 18.21 20.29
C THR A 129 36.63 17.29 19.64
N GLU A 130 36.93 17.45 18.35
CA GLU A 130 37.98 16.68 17.68
C GLU A 130 39.41 17.09 18.05
N LYS A 131 39.61 18.21 18.76
CA LYS A 131 40.93 18.55 19.36
C LYS A 131 41.06 18.02 20.78
N ALA A 132 39.95 17.78 21.47
CA ALA A 132 39.92 17.30 22.85
C ALA A 132 40.77 16.02 23.05
N GLN A 133 41.49 15.96 24.16
CA GLN A 133 42.32 14.82 24.53
C GLN A 133 41.66 14.06 25.67
N VAL A 134 40.75 13.15 25.32
CA VAL A 134 40.05 12.30 26.27
C VAL A 134 40.79 10.97 26.41
N ASN A 135 41.18 10.61 27.63
CA ASN A 135 41.81 9.32 27.92
C ASN A 135 40.75 8.22 28.10
N TRP A 136 40.17 7.76 26.97
CA TRP A 136 39.15 6.69 26.97
C TRP A 136 39.63 5.37 27.57
N ASP A 137 40.94 5.09 27.56
CA ASP A 137 41.52 3.90 28.21
C ASP A 137 41.32 3.95 29.73
N ALA A 138 41.72 5.06 30.36
CA ALA A 138 41.53 5.25 31.79
C ALA A 138 40.05 5.31 32.18
N LEU A 139 39.19 5.94 31.36
CA LEU A 139 37.76 6.03 31.66
C LEU A 139 37.10 4.65 31.66
N LEU A 140 37.26 3.85 30.61
CA LEU A 140 36.59 2.54 30.51
C LEU A 140 37.22 1.49 31.42
N ALA A 141 38.50 1.64 31.81
CA ALA A 141 39.13 0.80 32.83
C ALA A 141 38.37 0.84 34.19
N THR A 142 37.68 1.94 34.49
CA THR A 142 36.88 2.08 35.71
C THR A 142 35.49 1.45 35.62
N MET A 143 35.10 0.92 34.45
CA MET A 143 33.77 0.35 34.18
C MET A 143 33.86 -1.12 33.72
N PRO A 144 34.43 -2.04 34.52
CA PRO A 144 34.61 -3.43 34.10
C PRO A 144 33.30 -4.22 33.97
N ASN A 145 32.23 -3.78 34.63
CA ASN A 145 30.90 -4.41 34.61
C ASN A 145 29.97 -3.84 33.54
N LEU A 146 30.51 -3.07 32.60
CA LEU A 146 29.73 -2.48 31.52
C LEU A 146 29.09 -3.57 30.66
N LYS A 147 27.77 -3.49 30.50
CA LYS A 147 26.96 -4.44 29.72
C LYS A 147 26.41 -3.85 28.43
N ARG A 148 26.09 -2.56 28.41
CA ARG A 148 25.63 -1.82 27.22
C ARG A 148 26.53 -0.63 26.97
N LEU A 149 27.01 -0.50 25.74
CA LEU A 149 27.71 0.69 25.25
C LEU A 149 26.97 1.27 24.06
N GLU A 150 26.49 2.50 24.19
CA GLU A 150 25.74 3.19 23.14
C GLU A 150 26.52 4.37 22.57
N LEU A 151 26.83 4.28 21.28
CA LEU A 151 27.62 5.24 20.52
C LEU A 151 26.82 5.89 19.39
N LYS A 152 25.48 5.77 19.38
CA LYS A 152 24.61 6.24 18.28
C LYS A 152 24.75 7.73 17.98
N LEU A 153 25.16 8.53 18.97
CA LEU A 153 25.40 9.98 18.88
C LEU A 153 26.90 10.35 18.95
N VAL A 154 27.76 9.44 18.52
CA VAL A 154 29.16 9.72 18.23
C VAL A 154 29.29 9.85 16.71
N PRO A 155 29.76 10.99 16.15
CA PRO A 155 29.90 11.13 14.71
C PRO A 155 30.77 10.00 14.13
N LEU A 156 30.34 9.37 13.04
CA LEU A 156 31.02 8.22 12.43
C LEU A 156 32.49 8.52 12.09
N GLU A 157 32.78 9.77 11.73
CA GLU A 157 34.12 10.24 11.39
C GLU A 157 35.00 10.69 12.58
N SER A 158 34.46 10.66 13.80
CA SER A 158 35.14 11.16 14.99
C SER A 158 36.38 10.32 15.31
N LYS A 159 37.50 10.97 15.64
CA LYS A 159 38.72 10.29 16.12
C LYS A 159 38.49 9.51 17.42
N HIS A 160 37.43 9.85 18.16
CA HIS A 160 37.11 9.25 19.45
C HIS A 160 36.51 7.86 19.27
N LEU A 161 35.75 7.61 18.20
CA LEU A 161 35.05 6.35 17.96
C LEU A 161 35.98 5.12 17.97
N PRO A 162 37.05 5.03 17.14
CA PRO A 162 37.96 3.88 17.18
C PRO A 162 38.70 3.76 18.52
N LYS A 163 38.99 4.88 19.21
CA LYS A 163 39.64 4.86 20.53
C LYS A 163 38.72 4.27 21.61
N ILE A 164 37.42 4.58 21.54
CA ILE A 164 36.41 4.03 22.44
C ILE A 164 36.29 2.52 22.22
N LEU A 165 36.17 2.07 20.96
CA LEU A 165 36.07 0.64 20.62
C LEU A 165 37.29 -0.15 21.11
N LYS A 166 38.49 0.34 20.81
CA LYS A 166 39.76 -0.25 21.27
C LYS A 166 39.80 -0.42 22.79
N SER A 167 39.46 0.64 23.51
CA SER A 167 39.46 0.64 24.98
C SER A 167 38.38 -0.30 25.54
N THR A 168 37.22 -0.36 24.89
CA THR A 168 36.12 -1.26 25.25
C THR A 168 36.56 -2.72 25.19
N GLY A 169 37.21 -3.13 24.10
CA GLY A 169 37.76 -4.49 23.97
C GLY A 169 38.78 -4.85 25.06
N LYS A 170 39.54 -3.86 25.55
CA LYS A 170 40.55 -4.08 26.59
C LYS A 170 39.96 -4.27 27.99
N HIS A 171 38.90 -3.52 28.33
CA HIS A 171 38.41 -3.38 29.71
C HIS A 171 37.02 -3.96 29.96
N CYS A 172 36.12 -3.93 28.98
CA CYS A 172 34.68 -4.23 29.16
C CYS A 172 34.34 -5.67 28.75
N ARG A 173 34.78 -6.66 29.53
CA ARG A 173 34.65 -8.09 29.20
C ARG A 173 33.23 -8.65 29.32
N GLN A 174 32.35 -7.96 30.03
CA GLN A 174 30.94 -8.34 30.24
C GLN A 174 29.99 -7.60 29.30
N LEU A 175 30.52 -6.97 28.24
CA LEU A 175 29.68 -6.26 27.28
C LEU A 175 28.78 -7.26 26.56
N GLU A 176 27.48 -6.99 26.59
CA GLU A 176 26.45 -7.80 25.93
C GLU A 176 25.80 -7.03 24.77
N SER A 177 25.84 -5.69 24.79
CA SER A 177 25.24 -4.81 23.78
C SER A 177 26.19 -3.69 23.35
N LEU A 178 26.39 -3.57 22.04
CA LEU A 178 27.13 -2.48 21.41
C LEU A 178 26.28 -1.81 20.32
N VAL A 179 25.89 -0.56 20.56
CA VAL A 179 25.14 0.24 19.59
C VAL A 179 26.08 1.22 18.92
N LEU A 180 26.25 1.08 17.60
CA LEU A 180 27.18 1.87 16.79
C LEU A 180 26.48 3.09 16.16
N PRO A 181 27.24 4.16 15.84
CA PRO A 181 26.69 5.25 15.04
C PRO A 181 26.42 4.80 13.60
N ARG A 182 25.52 5.53 12.95
CA ARG A 182 25.14 5.33 11.54
C ARG A 182 25.43 6.57 10.72
N LYS A 183 25.31 6.45 9.40
CA LYS A 183 25.29 7.59 8.49
C LYS A 183 24.21 8.60 8.93
N THR A 184 24.62 9.85 9.02
CA THR A 184 23.75 10.94 9.48
C THR A 184 22.71 11.31 8.43
N LYS A 185 23.12 11.39 7.16
CA LYS A 185 22.25 11.65 6.00
C LYS A 185 22.46 10.60 4.90
N LEU A 186 21.41 10.34 4.12
CA LEU A 186 21.32 9.33 3.04
C LEU A 186 22.34 9.47 1.88
N ARG A 187 23.18 10.51 1.90
CA ARG A 187 24.12 10.84 0.83
C ARG A 187 25.50 11.28 1.34
N ASP A 188 25.73 11.19 2.65
CA ASP A 188 27.01 11.60 3.21
C ASP A 188 28.11 10.62 2.75
N PHE A 189 29.10 11.16 2.02
CA PHE A 189 30.27 10.39 1.62
C PHE A 189 31.28 10.40 2.77
N VAL A 190 31.33 9.30 3.51
CA VAL A 190 32.37 9.08 4.52
C VAL A 190 33.56 8.37 3.87
N ARG A 191 34.77 8.85 4.15
CA ARG A 191 36.00 8.26 3.56
C ARG A 191 36.19 6.82 4.03
N GLY A 192 36.40 5.90 3.08
CA GLY A 192 36.61 4.47 3.34
C GLY A 192 37.66 4.18 4.42
N GLU A 193 38.81 4.83 4.39
CA GLU A 193 39.90 4.65 5.38
C GLU A 193 39.46 4.89 6.83
N LYS A 194 38.54 5.85 7.07
CA LYS A 194 38.02 6.10 8.42
C LYS A 194 37.10 4.97 8.88
N ILE A 195 36.27 4.46 7.97
CA ILE A 195 35.38 3.33 8.22
C ILE A 195 36.22 2.07 8.49
N ASP A 196 37.23 1.80 7.68
CA ASP A 196 38.12 0.65 7.85
C ASP A 196 38.78 0.64 9.22
N LYS A 197 39.25 1.80 9.69
CA LYS A 197 39.81 1.94 11.05
C LYS A 197 38.80 1.67 12.15
N VAL A 198 37.53 2.07 11.97
CA VAL A 198 36.45 1.78 12.92
C VAL A 198 36.14 0.29 12.93
N LEU A 199 36.06 -0.34 11.76
CA LEU A 199 35.81 -1.77 11.62
C LEU A 199 36.96 -2.61 12.19
N GLU A 200 38.22 -2.21 11.97
CA GLU A 200 39.41 -2.87 12.54
C GLU A 200 39.34 -2.89 14.08
N GLU A 201 39.12 -1.73 14.70
CA GLU A 201 39.03 -1.64 16.17
C GLU A 201 37.74 -2.28 16.71
N LEU A 202 36.66 -2.32 15.92
CA LEU A 202 35.45 -3.08 16.25
C LEU A 202 35.76 -4.57 16.32
N TYR A 203 36.35 -5.16 15.28
CA TYR A 203 36.65 -6.59 15.23
C TYR A 203 37.65 -6.99 16.29
N GLY A 204 38.68 -6.16 16.52
CA GLY A 204 39.59 -6.33 17.65
C GLY A 204 38.85 -6.31 18.99
N ALA A 205 37.87 -5.41 19.17
CA ALA A 205 37.06 -5.40 20.38
C ALA A 205 36.20 -6.66 20.53
N LEU A 206 35.52 -7.12 19.46
CA LEU A 206 34.71 -8.34 19.47
C LEU A 206 35.56 -9.56 19.85
N GLU A 207 36.73 -9.71 19.24
CA GLU A 207 37.67 -10.78 19.55
C GLU A 207 38.09 -10.75 21.03
N GLN A 208 38.47 -9.58 21.55
CA GLN A 208 38.92 -9.48 22.95
C GLN A 208 37.78 -9.76 23.94
N ILE A 209 36.56 -9.26 23.67
CA ILE A 209 35.38 -9.53 24.48
C ILE A 209 35.07 -11.03 24.46
N TYR A 210 35.15 -11.67 23.30
CA TYR A 210 34.91 -13.11 23.15
C TYR A 210 35.96 -13.94 23.89
N LEU A 211 37.26 -13.68 23.66
CA LEU A 211 38.36 -14.47 24.21
C LEU A 211 38.55 -14.28 25.72
N LYS A 212 38.38 -13.06 26.23
CA LYS A 212 38.58 -12.72 27.65
C LYS A 212 37.29 -12.71 28.47
N GLY A 213 36.13 -12.74 27.82
CA GLY A 213 34.82 -12.89 28.43
C GLY A 213 34.40 -14.36 28.56
N GLY A 214 33.10 -14.61 28.56
CA GLY A 214 32.51 -15.94 28.68
C GLY A 214 32.51 -16.79 27.39
N ARG A 215 33.14 -16.31 26.30
CA ARG A 215 32.97 -16.83 24.93
C ARG A 215 31.53 -16.82 24.39
N ASP A 216 30.68 -16.02 25.00
CA ASP A 216 29.31 -15.80 24.50
C ASP A 216 29.26 -14.66 23.46
N GLY A 217 30.25 -13.76 23.47
CA GLY A 217 30.27 -12.59 22.60
C GLY A 217 29.17 -11.59 22.94
N LEU A 218 28.82 -10.75 21.97
CA LEU A 218 27.70 -9.82 22.10
C LEU A 218 26.37 -10.49 21.77
N LYS A 219 25.32 -10.08 22.48
CA LYS A 219 23.92 -10.42 22.20
C LYS A 219 23.24 -9.39 21.31
N GLN A 220 23.64 -8.13 21.38
CA GLN A 220 23.15 -7.04 20.51
C GLN A 220 24.32 -6.32 19.86
N LEU A 221 24.28 -6.20 18.54
CA LEU A 221 25.26 -5.45 17.77
C LEU A 221 24.58 -4.69 16.63
N THR A 222 24.79 -3.38 16.56
CA THR A 222 24.35 -2.61 15.39
C THR A 222 25.18 -2.97 14.16
N VAL A 223 24.53 -3.15 13.01
CA VAL A 223 25.22 -3.32 11.73
C VAL A 223 26.05 -2.06 11.46
N PRO A 224 27.38 -2.18 11.32
CA PRO A 224 28.22 -1.02 11.10
C PRO A 224 28.02 -0.49 9.69
N THR A 225 28.21 0.83 9.53
CA THR A 225 28.31 1.42 8.20
C THR A 225 29.49 0.79 7.44
N ARG A 226 29.21 0.18 6.29
CA ARG A 226 30.19 -0.49 5.42
C ARG A 226 31.10 0.50 4.70
N ASN A 227 32.27 0.03 4.26
CA ASN A 227 33.10 0.75 3.30
C ASN A 227 32.49 0.61 1.90
N GLU A 228 32.12 1.74 1.26
CA GLU A 228 31.51 1.74 -0.08
C GLU A 228 32.52 1.35 -1.19
N GLY A 229 33.81 1.55 -0.98
CA GLY A 229 34.86 1.20 -1.96
C GLY A 229 35.09 -0.31 -2.08
N GLU A 230 34.93 -1.06 -0.99
CA GLU A 230 35.06 -2.52 -0.94
C GLU A 230 33.81 -3.16 -0.33
N CYS A 231 32.63 -2.81 -0.88
CA CYS A 231 31.35 -3.14 -0.24
C CYS A 231 31.10 -4.64 0.00
N HIS A 232 31.52 -5.52 -0.93
CA HIS A 232 31.40 -6.97 -0.79
C HIS A 232 32.26 -7.49 0.36
N ARG A 233 33.57 -7.26 0.29
CA ARG A 233 34.54 -7.67 1.31
C ARG A 233 34.21 -7.12 2.70
N SER A 234 33.81 -5.84 2.78
CA SER A 234 33.42 -5.20 4.03
C SER A 234 32.22 -5.90 4.67
N SER A 235 31.21 -6.29 3.88
CA SER A 235 30.02 -7.00 4.36
C SER A 235 30.34 -8.45 4.78
N GLU A 236 31.15 -9.17 4.01
CA GLU A 236 31.55 -10.54 4.35
C GLU A 236 32.40 -10.58 5.63
N MET A 237 33.40 -9.71 5.72
CA MET A 237 34.25 -9.62 6.90
C MET A 237 33.44 -9.31 8.16
N PHE A 238 32.40 -8.49 8.06
CA PHE A 238 31.48 -8.25 9.17
C PHE A 238 30.78 -9.54 9.62
N LEU A 239 30.10 -10.25 8.71
CA LEU A 239 29.38 -11.48 9.06
C LEU A 239 30.32 -12.57 9.56
N GLU A 240 31.51 -12.71 8.97
CA GLU A 240 32.51 -13.65 9.45
C GLU A 240 32.96 -13.38 10.89
N ASN A 241 33.21 -12.11 11.24
CA ASN A 241 33.58 -11.74 12.60
C ASN A 241 32.43 -11.93 13.58
N VAL A 242 31.18 -11.66 13.16
CA VAL A 242 29.99 -11.97 13.97
C VAL A 242 29.88 -13.47 14.20
N MET A 243 30.03 -14.31 13.19
CA MET A 243 30.01 -15.77 13.35
C MET A 243 31.12 -16.27 14.29
N LYS A 244 32.33 -15.71 14.18
CA LYS A 244 33.50 -16.11 14.97
C LYS A 244 33.40 -15.67 16.44
N PHE A 245 32.95 -14.44 16.68
CA PHE A 245 33.08 -13.79 17.99
C PHE A 245 31.75 -13.46 18.67
N CYS A 246 30.62 -13.55 17.97
CA CYS A 246 29.27 -13.34 18.50
C CYS A 246 28.29 -14.42 18.01
N PRO A 247 28.60 -15.73 18.15
CA PRO A 247 27.75 -16.79 17.60
C PRO A 247 26.35 -16.85 18.24
N ASN A 248 26.20 -16.31 19.45
CA ASN A 248 24.94 -16.23 20.19
C ASN A 248 24.22 -14.88 20.02
N VAL A 249 24.53 -14.13 18.97
CA VAL A 249 23.87 -12.84 18.72
C VAL A 249 22.34 -13.01 18.61
N GLU A 250 21.62 -12.20 19.37
CA GLU A 250 20.16 -12.20 19.45
C GLU A 250 19.55 -11.08 18.59
N HIS A 251 20.27 -9.96 18.47
CA HIS A 251 19.82 -8.73 17.82
C HIS A 251 20.92 -8.15 16.92
N LEU A 252 20.64 -8.07 15.61
CA LEU A 252 21.47 -7.33 14.65
C LEU A 252 20.75 -6.06 14.22
N ASP A 253 21.01 -4.98 14.94
CA ASP A 253 20.28 -3.72 14.73
C ASP A 253 20.81 -3.02 13.47
N GLY A 254 20.10 -3.18 12.36
CA GLY A 254 20.39 -2.51 11.08
C GLY A 254 19.19 -1.74 10.55
N SER A 255 18.01 -1.90 11.15
CA SER A 255 16.74 -1.56 10.50
C SER A 255 15.93 -0.45 11.13
N GLU A 256 16.38 0.18 12.22
CA GLU A 256 15.66 1.30 12.85
C GLU A 256 15.37 2.48 11.90
N ARG A 257 16.16 2.62 10.82
CA ARG A 257 15.91 3.56 9.72
C ARG A 257 15.55 2.89 8.39
N ALA A 258 15.36 1.56 8.36
CA ALA A 258 14.92 0.87 7.13
C ALA A 258 13.57 1.42 6.64
N PHE A 259 12.79 2.02 7.54
CA PHE A 259 11.57 2.75 7.25
C PHE A 259 11.74 4.20 7.71
N HIS A 260 11.42 5.16 6.84
CA HIS A 260 11.34 6.57 7.16
C HIS A 260 9.90 7.02 6.92
N ASP A 261 9.23 7.53 7.97
CA ASP A 261 7.80 7.91 7.95
C ASP A 261 7.45 8.88 6.80
N TYR A 262 8.46 9.59 6.27
CA TYR A 262 8.32 10.51 5.14
C TYR A 262 9.10 10.14 3.87
N GLU A 263 9.82 9.01 3.80
CA GLU A 263 10.64 8.68 2.60
C GLU A 263 10.53 7.21 2.13
N GLY A 264 9.63 6.43 2.75
CA GLY A 264 9.38 5.03 2.43
C GLY A 264 10.41 4.07 3.02
N VAL A 265 10.46 2.84 2.49
CA VAL A 265 11.41 1.81 2.93
C VAL A 265 12.78 2.00 2.26
N ARG A 266 13.77 2.46 3.02
CA ARG A 266 15.15 2.67 2.55
C ARG A 266 16.15 2.19 3.59
N CYS A 267 16.97 1.21 3.23
CA CYS A 267 18.08 0.74 4.08
C CYS A 267 19.41 0.93 3.35
N GLU A 268 20.32 1.71 3.94
CA GLU A 268 21.64 1.96 3.35
C GLU A 268 22.63 0.82 3.61
N ASP A 269 22.42 0.09 4.71
CA ASP A 269 23.30 -0.96 5.19
C ASP A 269 23.07 -2.27 4.41
N LYS A 270 23.24 -2.22 3.08
CA LYS A 270 23.10 -3.37 2.17
C LYS A 270 24.21 -4.38 2.41
N TRP A 271 23.85 -5.60 2.78
CA TRP A 271 24.75 -6.72 2.99
C TRP A 271 25.08 -7.34 1.63
N MET A 272 26.20 -6.88 1.04
CA MET A 272 26.70 -7.40 -0.24
C MET A 272 27.43 -8.70 0.04
N VAL A 273 26.71 -9.76 0.40
CA VAL A 273 27.32 -11.02 0.83
C VAL A 273 27.05 -12.13 -0.18
N SER A 274 27.95 -13.11 -0.26
CA SER A 274 27.71 -14.32 -1.06
C SER A 274 26.65 -15.21 -0.41
N LEU A 275 26.09 -16.13 -1.20
CA LEU A 275 25.17 -17.14 -0.68
C LEU A 275 25.85 -18.05 0.35
N GLU A 276 27.12 -18.40 0.14
CA GLU A 276 27.91 -19.23 1.07
C GLU A 276 28.09 -18.55 2.43
N THR A 277 28.51 -17.28 2.44
CA THR A 277 28.65 -16.50 3.69
C THR A 277 27.30 -16.39 4.41
N TRP A 278 26.20 -16.19 3.67
CA TRP A 278 24.86 -16.17 4.22
C TRP A 278 24.43 -17.51 4.83
N GLU A 279 24.67 -18.63 4.17
CA GLU A 279 24.37 -19.97 4.68
C GLU A 279 25.16 -20.27 5.95
N ASN A 280 26.46 -19.95 5.97
CA ASN A 280 27.30 -20.12 7.15
C ASN A 280 26.82 -19.26 8.33
N PHE A 281 26.38 -18.03 8.07
CA PHE A 281 25.80 -17.16 9.08
C PHE A 281 24.53 -17.77 9.67
N ASN A 282 23.61 -18.23 8.83
CA ASN A 282 22.36 -18.86 9.27
C ASN A 282 22.57 -20.16 10.05
N LYS A 283 23.61 -20.92 9.70
CA LYS A 283 24.01 -22.14 10.40
C LYS A 283 24.61 -21.86 11.77
N THR A 284 25.36 -20.77 11.91
CA THR A 284 26.10 -20.45 13.14
C THR A 284 25.24 -19.63 14.11
N CYS A 285 24.63 -18.55 13.64
CA CYS A 285 23.91 -17.56 14.44
C CYS A 285 22.41 -17.91 14.50
N THR A 286 22.05 -18.93 15.29
CA THR A 286 20.66 -19.41 15.40
C THR A 286 19.85 -18.75 16.53
N SER A 287 20.51 -17.97 17.39
CA SER A 287 19.92 -17.33 18.58
C SER A 287 19.15 -16.03 18.29
N LEU A 288 18.95 -15.68 17.01
CA LEU A 288 18.24 -14.46 16.61
C LEU A 288 16.83 -14.40 17.22
N ARG A 289 16.48 -13.25 17.80
CA ARG A 289 15.18 -12.94 18.41
C ARG A 289 14.33 -11.99 17.58
N ASP A 290 14.98 -11.08 16.85
CA ASP A 290 14.33 -10.27 15.84
C ASP A 290 15.19 -10.17 14.56
N PHE A 291 14.52 -10.02 13.42
CA PHE A 291 15.21 -9.90 12.14
C PHE A 291 14.42 -9.04 11.16
N HIS A 292 15.15 -8.29 10.34
CA HIS A 292 14.62 -7.42 9.30
C HIS A 292 15.27 -7.73 7.97
N TRP A 293 14.48 -7.94 6.91
CA TRP A 293 15.00 -8.40 5.62
C TRP A 293 15.64 -7.30 4.76
N ALA A 294 15.29 -6.03 4.96
CA ALA A 294 15.83 -4.88 4.20
C ALA A 294 17.35 -4.90 3.85
N PRO A 295 18.28 -5.22 4.77
CA PRO A 295 19.70 -5.26 4.45
C PRO A 295 20.13 -6.45 3.58
N VAL A 296 19.35 -7.53 3.51
CA VAL A 296 19.74 -8.79 2.83
C VAL A 296 19.23 -8.81 1.38
N PRO A 297 19.96 -9.46 0.44
CA PRO A 297 19.44 -9.74 -0.89
C PRO A 297 18.05 -10.39 -0.84
N PHE A 298 17.08 -9.78 -1.52
CA PHE A 298 15.73 -10.31 -1.64
C PHE A 298 15.69 -11.36 -2.78
N ALA A 299 16.09 -12.60 -2.50
CA ALA A 299 16.23 -13.66 -3.51
C ALA A 299 15.95 -15.07 -2.97
N ASP A 300 15.44 -15.96 -3.83
CA ASP A 300 14.94 -17.28 -3.44
C ASP A 300 15.97 -18.15 -2.69
N PRO A 301 17.23 -18.27 -3.14
CA PRO A 301 18.24 -19.04 -2.40
C PRO A 301 18.51 -18.50 -0.99
N PHE A 302 18.42 -17.18 -0.79
CA PHE A 302 18.61 -16.55 0.51
C PHE A 302 17.44 -16.87 1.46
N PHE A 303 16.21 -16.91 0.95
CA PHE A 303 15.03 -17.33 1.72
C PHE A 303 15.14 -18.78 2.16
N ARG A 304 15.50 -19.68 1.24
CA ARG A 304 15.67 -21.12 1.53
C ARG A 304 16.79 -21.37 2.54
N ALA A 305 17.93 -20.69 2.40
CA ALA A 305 19.01 -20.76 3.37
C ALA A 305 18.56 -20.30 4.77
N PHE A 306 17.77 -19.23 4.85
CA PHE A 306 17.23 -18.77 6.13
C PHE A 306 16.25 -19.78 6.75
N GLY A 307 15.36 -20.36 5.94
CA GLY A 307 14.40 -21.38 6.39
C GLY A 307 15.03 -22.71 6.81
N THR A 308 16.10 -23.13 6.12
CA THR A 308 16.77 -24.43 6.36
C THR A 308 17.35 -24.54 7.78
N TYR A 309 17.91 -23.45 8.30
CA TYR A 309 18.50 -23.43 9.63
C TYR A 309 17.52 -22.79 10.62
N ALA A 310 16.97 -23.55 11.55
CA ALA A 310 15.95 -23.04 12.47
C ALA A 310 16.47 -21.94 13.41
N LYS A 311 15.66 -20.89 13.62
CA LYS A 311 15.88 -19.81 14.60
C LYS A 311 14.85 -19.98 15.73
N PRO A 312 15.12 -20.86 16.71
CA PRO A 312 14.12 -21.26 17.70
C PRO A 312 13.66 -20.15 18.65
N GLN A 313 14.35 -19.00 18.65
CA GLN A 313 14.04 -17.85 19.51
C GLN A 313 13.53 -16.64 18.73
N LEU A 314 13.37 -16.73 17.40
CA LEU A 314 12.96 -15.61 16.55
C LEU A 314 11.47 -15.31 16.77
N GLU A 315 11.18 -14.24 17.50
CA GLU A 315 9.81 -13.85 17.83
C GLU A 315 9.25 -12.76 16.90
N THR A 316 10.13 -11.96 16.27
CA THR A 316 9.72 -10.85 15.41
C THR A 316 10.45 -10.89 14.07
N LEU A 317 9.70 -10.87 12.97
CA LEU A 317 10.24 -10.84 11.61
C LEU A 317 9.60 -9.71 10.80
N ARG A 318 10.44 -8.91 10.14
CA ARG A 318 10.05 -7.88 9.19
C ARG A 318 10.54 -8.24 7.79
N VAL A 319 9.62 -8.40 6.84
CA VAL A 319 9.92 -8.75 5.45
C VAL A 319 9.68 -7.53 4.57
N THR A 320 10.71 -7.11 3.85
CA THR A 320 10.62 -6.03 2.87
C THR A 320 11.73 -6.16 1.83
N ALA A 321 11.49 -5.67 0.62
CA ALA A 321 12.57 -5.50 -0.36
C ALA A 321 13.05 -4.05 -0.33
N ASN A 322 14.32 -3.87 0.01
CA ASN A 322 14.92 -2.55 0.12
C ASN A 322 15.06 -1.87 -1.25
N LEU A 323 14.50 -0.66 -1.37
CA LEU A 323 14.41 0.10 -2.62
C LEU A 323 15.75 0.67 -3.09
N LEU A 324 16.80 0.63 -2.26
CA LEU A 324 18.16 1.10 -2.60
C LEU A 324 19.05 0.00 -3.20
N TRP A 325 18.52 -1.22 -3.41
CA TRP A 325 19.28 -2.30 -4.06
C TRP A 325 19.52 -2.02 -5.55
N SER A 326 20.77 -2.14 -5.96
CA SER A 326 21.19 -2.17 -7.36
C SER A 326 21.60 -3.60 -7.69
N TRP A 327 20.70 -4.35 -8.36
CA TRP A 327 20.97 -5.74 -8.71
C TRP A 327 22.14 -5.88 -9.68
N LYS A 328 22.37 -4.87 -10.53
CA LYS A 328 23.53 -4.82 -11.40
C LYS A 328 24.83 -4.80 -10.59
N GLU A 329 24.97 -3.85 -9.66
CA GLU A 329 26.15 -3.74 -8.79
C GLU A 329 26.33 -5.00 -7.93
N TYR A 330 25.23 -5.57 -7.42
CA TYR A 330 25.32 -6.77 -6.60
C TYR A 330 25.82 -7.99 -7.37
N LEU A 331 25.29 -8.23 -8.57
CA LEU A 331 25.70 -9.35 -9.42
C LEU A 331 27.15 -9.22 -9.88
N GLU A 332 27.67 -8.00 -10.01
CA GLU A 332 29.08 -7.74 -10.35
C GLU A 332 30.04 -8.11 -9.21
N VAL A 333 29.58 -8.12 -7.95
CA VAL A 333 30.47 -8.29 -6.78
C VAL A 333 30.19 -9.52 -5.93
N CYS A 334 29.02 -10.19 -6.04
CA CYS A 334 28.63 -11.29 -5.16
C CYS A 334 29.30 -12.65 -5.47
N GLY A 335 30.17 -12.69 -6.48
CA GLY A 335 30.81 -13.89 -7.00
C GLY A 335 29.93 -14.70 -7.96
N ASP A 336 30.58 -15.42 -8.88
CA ASP A 336 29.94 -16.13 -10.00
C ASP A 336 28.91 -17.17 -9.54
N ILE A 337 29.21 -17.90 -8.46
CA ILE A 337 28.32 -18.94 -7.91
C ILE A 337 27.02 -18.31 -7.42
N THR A 338 27.11 -17.25 -6.61
CA THR A 338 25.94 -16.52 -6.11
C THR A 338 25.16 -15.89 -7.26
N ALA A 339 25.85 -15.25 -8.20
CA ALA A 339 25.23 -14.58 -9.34
C ALA A 339 24.42 -15.56 -10.22
N ALA A 340 25.00 -16.74 -10.50
CA ALA A 340 24.32 -17.81 -11.23
C ALA A 340 23.11 -18.35 -10.45
N ALA A 341 23.27 -18.59 -9.13
CA ALA A 341 22.20 -19.15 -8.30
C ALA A 341 20.95 -18.27 -8.21
N ILE A 342 21.12 -16.94 -8.27
CA ILE A 342 20.01 -15.99 -8.14
C ILE A 342 19.55 -15.40 -9.48
N GLN A 343 20.17 -15.75 -10.61
CA GLN A 343 20.05 -15.05 -11.89
C GLN A 343 18.60 -14.76 -12.30
N ASP A 344 17.67 -15.69 -12.02
CA ASP A 344 16.25 -15.59 -12.36
C ASP A 344 15.29 -15.55 -11.17
N SER A 345 15.81 -15.37 -9.96
CA SER A 345 15.05 -15.55 -8.72
C SER A 345 15.35 -14.47 -7.66
N HIS A 346 15.59 -13.24 -8.10
CA HIS A 346 15.86 -12.10 -7.23
C HIS A 346 14.94 -10.90 -7.49
N GLY A 347 14.79 -10.05 -6.48
CA GLY A 347 13.96 -8.85 -6.50
C GLY A 347 12.53 -9.18 -6.91
N ARG A 348 12.08 -8.57 -8.02
CA ARG A 348 10.74 -8.82 -8.60
C ARG A 348 10.47 -10.24 -9.06
N ARG A 349 11.53 -11.01 -9.32
CA ARG A 349 11.44 -12.38 -9.85
C ARG A 349 11.44 -13.44 -8.76
N ALA A 350 11.70 -13.05 -7.52
CA ALA A 350 11.65 -13.96 -6.38
C ALA A 350 10.23 -14.50 -6.14
N LYS A 351 10.13 -15.80 -5.85
CA LYS A 351 8.87 -16.56 -5.72
C LYS A 351 8.75 -17.32 -4.41
N ASP A 352 9.86 -17.58 -3.73
CA ASP A 352 9.92 -18.50 -2.58
C ASP A 352 10.14 -17.77 -1.25
N VAL A 353 9.56 -16.58 -1.11
CA VAL A 353 9.61 -15.82 0.15
C VAL A 353 9.00 -16.62 1.31
N ASP A 354 8.06 -17.52 1.00
CA ASP A 354 7.40 -18.41 1.96
C ASP A 354 8.34 -19.45 2.59
N ALA A 355 9.50 -19.74 1.98
CA ALA A 355 10.49 -20.68 2.51
C ALA A 355 11.15 -20.19 3.81
N ILE A 356 11.10 -18.87 4.09
CA ILE A 356 11.65 -18.29 5.33
C ILE A 356 11.03 -18.96 6.58
N PHE A 357 9.74 -19.28 6.52
CA PHE A 357 8.97 -19.65 7.71
C PHE A 357 9.26 -21.05 8.24
N GLU A 358 9.82 -21.95 7.41
CA GLU A 358 10.28 -23.27 7.83
C GLU A 358 11.28 -23.18 9.00
N GLY A 359 12.06 -22.09 9.05
CA GLY A 359 13.04 -21.83 10.10
C GLY A 359 12.53 -20.98 11.27
N CYS A 360 11.24 -20.65 11.35
CA CYS A 360 10.70 -19.63 12.27
C CYS A 360 9.63 -20.16 13.27
N PRO A 361 9.86 -21.26 14.01
CA PRO A 361 8.81 -21.91 14.80
C PRO A 361 8.30 -21.08 15.99
N ALA A 362 9.10 -20.13 16.48
CA ALA A 362 8.75 -19.27 17.62
C ALA A 362 8.19 -17.90 17.20
N LEU A 363 7.91 -17.69 15.90
CA LEU A 363 7.49 -16.40 15.39
C LEU A 363 6.15 -15.97 16.00
N LYS A 364 6.14 -14.80 16.64
CA LYS A 364 4.94 -14.19 17.26
C LYS A 364 4.43 -12.99 16.48
N LYS A 365 5.32 -12.22 15.85
CA LYS A 365 5.00 -10.98 15.12
C LYS A 365 5.62 -11.01 13.74
N LEU A 366 4.79 -10.89 12.70
CA LEU A 366 5.22 -10.79 11.31
C LEU A 366 4.74 -9.47 10.71
N THR A 367 5.65 -8.65 10.17
CA THR A 367 5.26 -7.46 9.41
C THR A 367 5.82 -7.55 8.00
N VAL A 368 4.95 -7.37 7.00
CA VAL A 368 5.34 -7.19 5.60
C VAL A 368 5.25 -5.71 5.27
N GLU A 369 6.37 -5.09 4.93
CA GLU A 369 6.44 -3.66 4.60
C GLU A 369 6.57 -3.48 3.09
N ILE A 370 5.57 -2.83 2.49
CA ILE A 370 5.40 -2.64 1.06
C ILE A 370 5.42 -1.14 0.75
N ASP A 371 6.18 -0.71 -0.24
CA ASP A 371 6.07 0.65 -0.78
C ASP A 371 5.28 0.63 -2.09
N LEU A 372 4.05 1.17 -2.05
CA LEU A 372 3.18 1.28 -3.22
C LEU A 372 3.34 2.61 -3.99
N GLN A 373 4.09 3.60 -3.47
CA GLN A 373 4.19 4.95 -4.03
C GLN A 373 4.79 4.95 -5.44
N LYS A 374 5.76 4.05 -5.68
CA LYS A 374 6.59 4.03 -6.90
C LYS A 374 6.21 2.93 -7.91
N TYR A 375 4.99 2.42 -7.85
CA TYR A 375 4.46 1.58 -8.93
C TYR A 375 4.37 2.29 -10.30
N THR A 376 4.67 3.59 -10.35
CA THR A 376 4.68 4.43 -11.54
C THR A 376 6.06 4.66 -12.19
N ASP A 377 7.18 4.59 -11.45
CA ASP A 377 8.44 5.21 -11.93
C ASP A 377 9.57 4.25 -12.33
N SER A 378 9.51 2.94 -12.05
CA SER A 378 10.40 1.97 -12.69
C SER A 378 9.97 0.52 -12.43
N PRO A 379 9.64 -0.28 -13.47
CA PRO A 379 9.32 -1.71 -13.33
C PRO A 379 10.45 -2.58 -12.74
N ALA A 380 11.66 -2.04 -12.57
CA ALA A 380 12.85 -2.77 -12.15
C ALA A 380 13.09 -2.78 -10.62
N ARG A 381 12.40 -1.94 -9.83
CA ARG A 381 12.74 -1.69 -8.42
C ARG A 381 11.88 -2.39 -7.37
N HIS A 382 10.77 -3.02 -7.75
CA HIS A 382 9.78 -3.54 -6.79
C HIS A 382 9.65 -5.06 -6.84
N PHE A 383 9.45 -5.70 -5.69
CA PHE A 383 9.05 -7.11 -5.61
C PHE A 383 7.64 -7.32 -6.21
N LYS A 384 7.31 -8.56 -6.60
CA LYS A 384 5.96 -8.89 -7.06
C LYS A 384 5.01 -8.93 -5.86
N ILE A 385 4.02 -8.04 -5.80
CA ILE A 385 3.13 -7.93 -4.62
C ILE A 385 2.36 -9.23 -4.36
N ASP A 386 2.03 -9.99 -5.42
CA ASP A 386 1.40 -11.31 -5.34
C ASP A 386 2.28 -12.39 -4.69
N SER A 387 3.55 -12.13 -4.41
CA SER A 387 4.38 -13.04 -3.60
C SER A 387 3.89 -13.13 -2.14
N PHE A 388 3.01 -12.22 -1.72
CA PHE A 388 2.36 -12.21 -0.39
C PHE A 388 0.89 -12.69 -0.44
N GLY A 389 0.58 -13.61 -1.37
CA GLY A 389 -0.74 -14.24 -1.52
C GLY A 389 -0.92 -15.54 -0.74
N ASP A 390 -1.85 -16.39 -1.17
CA ASP A 390 -2.34 -17.58 -0.47
C ASP A 390 -1.23 -18.58 -0.08
N LYS A 391 -0.26 -18.84 -0.97
CA LYS A 391 0.88 -19.72 -0.70
C LYS A 391 1.68 -19.22 0.51
N PHE A 392 1.94 -17.92 0.56
CA PHE A 392 2.70 -17.29 1.63
C PHE A 392 1.99 -17.44 2.97
N TRP A 393 0.70 -17.10 3.04
CA TRP A 393 -0.06 -17.18 4.29
C TRP A 393 -0.33 -18.61 4.75
N THR A 394 -0.44 -19.55 3.82
CA THR A 394 -0.52 -20.98 4.15
C THR A 394 0.79 -21.47 4.78
N SER A 395 1.95 -21.06 4.26
CA SER A 395 3.25 -21.38 4.87
C SER A 395 3.37 -20.77 6.27
N VAL A 396 2.99 -19.50 6.44
CA VAL A 396 2.98 -18.82 7.75
C VAL A 396 2.12 -19.58 8.75
N ALA A 397 0.88 -19.91 8.40
CA ALA A 397 -0.04 -20.61 9.29
C ALA A 397 0.47 -22.01 9.67
N THR A 398 1.13 -22.70 8.74
CA THR A 398 1.65 -24.07 8.94
C THR A 398 2.89 -24.08 9.82
N ASN A 399 3.83 -23.15 9.58
CA ASN A 399 5.17 -23.20 10.18
C ASN A 399 5.33 -22.33 11.43
N CYS A 400 4.40 -21.40 11.70
CA CYS A 400 4.49 -20.44 12.80
C CYS A 400 3.36 -20.63 13.83
N PRO A 401 3.35 -21.71 14.63
CA PRO A 401 2.25 -22.01 15.56
C PRO A 401 2.11 -20.99 16.72
N GLN A 402 3.15 -20.19 16.98
CA GLN A 402 3.13 -19.16 18.02
C GLN A 402 2.70 -17.77 17.50
N LEU A 403 2.28 -17.66 16.23
CA LEU A 403 1.92 -16.39 15.63
C LEU A 403 0.79 -15.72 16.41
N LYS A 404 1.02 -14.46 16.81
CA LYS A 404 0.08 -13.64 17.57
C LYS A 404 -0.50 -12.49 16.76
N ARG A 405 0.32 -11.90 15.89
CA ARG A 405 -0.05 -10.76 15.06
C ARG A 405 0.68 -10.81 13.74
N PHE A 406 -0.02 -10.43 12.67
CA PHE A 406 0.65 -9.98 11.47
C PHE A 406 0.09 -8.66 10.95
N ALA A 407 0.92 -7.94 10.20
CA ALA A 407 0.52 -6.72 9.51
C ALA A 407 1.15 -6.62 8.12
N ILE A 408 0.36 -6.32 7.09
CA ILE A 408 0.87 -5.81 5.82
C ILE A 408 0.75 -4.29 5.85
N ARG A 409 1.87 -3.57 5.78
CA ARG A 409 1.91 -2.12 5.84
C ARG A 409 2.27 -1.54 4.48
N ASN A 410 1.49 -0.57 4.02
CA ASN A 410 1.90 0.31 2.94
C ASN A 410 2.70 1.48 3.55
N CYS A 411 3.96 1.58 3.15
CA CYS A 411 4.96 2.51 3.63
C CYS A 411 5.06 3.79 2.77
N ALA A 412 4.21 3.92 1.75
CA ALA A 412 4.10 5.12 0.93
C ALA A 412 3.47 6.28 1.72
N ASN A 413 4.05 7.47 1.62
CA ASN A 413 3.53 8.71 2.25
C ASN A 413 2.22 9.24 1.66
N PHE A 414 1.85 8.79 0.46
CA PHE A 414 0.72 9.34 -0.28
C PHE A 414 -0.19 8.20 -0.68
N GLU A 415 -1.50 8.43 -0.57
CA GLU A 415 -2.49 7.48 -1.03
C GLU A 415 -2.42 7.36 -2.56
N VAL A 416 -2.29 6.13 -3.03
CA VAL A 416 -2.10 5.84 -4.45
C VAL A 416 -3.48 5.88 -5.11
N MET A 417 -3.72 6.83 -6.02
CA MET A 417 -5.00 6.93 -6.75
C MET A 417 -5.40 5.63 -7.46
N ASN A 418 -4.42 4.79 -7.82
CA ASN A 418 -4.61 3.46 -8.41
C ASN A 418 -4.15 2.34 -7.46
N VAL A 419 -5.01 1.95 -6.52
CA VAL A 419 -4.73 0.83 -5.61
C VAL A 419 -4.77 -0.49 -6.36
N ARG A 420 -3.61 -1.13 -6.53
CA ARG A 420 -3.50 -2.50 -7.04
C ARG A 420 -3.57 -3.49 -5.86
N PRO A 421 -4.59 -4.35 -5.80
CA PRO A 421 -4.68 -5.34 -4.74
C PRO A 421 -3.65 -6.46 -4.92
N ILE A 422 -3.33 -7.13 -3.82
CA ILE A 422 -2.69 -8.45 -3.80
C ILE A 422 -3.72 -9.44 -4.34
N ARG A 423 -3.63 -9.75 -5.64
CA ARG A 423 -4.68 -10.52 -6.35
C ARG A 423 -4.80 -11.95 -5.87
N THR A 424 -3.70 -12.44 -5.33
CA THR A 424 -3.54 -13.79 -4.83
C THR A 424 -3.73 -13.89 -3.32
N PHE A 425 -4.07 -12.81 -2.62
CA PHE A 425 -4.57 -12.90 -1.24
C PHE A 425 -6.09 -13.00 -1.32
N THR A 426 -6.59 -14.22 -1.24
CA THR A 426 -8.01 -14.56 -1.38
C THR A 426 -8.56 -15.13 -0.07
N ASP A 427 -9.79 -15.65 -0.11
CA ASP A 427 -10.41 -16.34 1.01
C ASP A 427 -9.56 -17.51 1.53
N ALA A 428 -8.79 -18.17 0.65
CA ALA A 428 -7.90 -19.26 1.04
C ALA A 428 -6.82 -18.80 2.05
N ALA A 429 -6.23 -17.62 1.87
CA ALA A 429 -5.30 -17.05 2.84
C ALA A 429 -5.99 -16.81 4.20
N LEU A 430 -7.19 -16.21 4.21
CA LEU A 430 -7.94 -15.96 5.44
C LEU A 430 -8.25 -17.27 6.18
N LEU A 431 -8.69 -18.31 5.47
CA LEU A 431 -9.01 -19.59 6.08
C LEU A 431 -7.78 -20.29 6.67
N SER A 432 -6.62 -20.21 6.00
CA SER A 432 -5.35 -20.67 6.58
C SER A 432 -5.03 -19.92 7.88
N LEU A 433 -5.33 -18.62 7.95
CA LEU A 433 -5.13 -17.79 9.12
C LEU A 433 -6.17 -18.00 10.24
N ALA A 434 -7.22 -18.79 10.03
CA ALA A 434 -8.16 -19.17 11.09
C ALA A 434 -7.53 -20.17 12.09
N GLU A 435 -6.61 -21.01 11.62
CA GLU A 435 -6.03 -22.14 12.35
C GLU A 435 -5.08 -21.75 13.51
N PRO A 436 -4.21 -20.73 13.39
CA PRO A 436 -3.28 -20.36 14.45
C PRO A 436 -3.98 -20.00 15.77
N LYS A 437 -3.62 -20.72 16.83
CA LYS A 437 -4.29 -20.64 18.15
C LYS A 437 -4.11 -19.30 18.85
N ASN A 438 -2.95 -18.69 18.66
CA ASN A 438 -2.54 -17.48 19.38
C ASN A 438 -2.77 -16.18 18.59
N LEU A 439 -3.21 -16.29 17.33
CA LEU A 439 -3.34 -15.14 16.43
C LEU A 439 -4.54 -14.28 16.83
N TYR A 440 -4.29 -13.06 17.28
CA TYR A 440 -5.36 -12.15 17.69
C TYR A 440 -5.48 -10.91 16.80
N SER A 441 -4.55 -10.69 15.88
CA SER A 441 -4.59 -9.51 15.00
C SER A 441 -4.08 -9.86 13.61
N VAL A 442 -4.94 -9.56 12.63
CA VAL A 442 -4.74 -9.71 11.19
C VAL A 442 -4.96 -8.33 10.57
N GLU A 443 -3.89 -7.68 10.14
CA GLU A 443 -3.95 -6.32 9.58
C GLU A 443 -3.40 -6.30 8.15
N SER A 444 -4.14 -5.71 7.21
CA SER A 444 -3.67 -5.49 5.85
C SER A 444 -4.03 -4.11 5.34
N ASN A 445 -3.05 -3.20 5.36
CA ASN A 445 -3.14 -1.86 4.77
C ASN A 445 -2.99 -1.90 3.22
N ALA A 446 -2.52 -3.03 2.68
CA ALA A 446 -2.58 -3.30 1.24
C ALA A 446 -3.94 -3.90 0.89
N ALA A 447 -4.50 -3.52 -0.26
CA ALA A 447 -5.77 -4.05 -0.70
C ALA A 447 -5.68 -5.55 -1.03
N VAL A 448 -6.66 -6.34 -0.60
CA VAL A 448 -6.74 -7.80 -0.82
C VAL A 448 -8.03 -8.18 -1.55
N MET A 449 -8.08 -9.38 -2.12
CA MET A 449 -9.21 -9.87 -2.93
C MET A 449 -10.15 -10.82 -2.14
N CYS A 450 -10.28 -10.62 -0.82
CA CYS A 450 -11.17 -11.41 0.01
C CYS A 450 -12.65 -11.07 -0.25
N THR A 451 -13.53 -12.06 -0.11
CA THR A 451 -14.97 -11.94 -0.32
C THR A 451 -15.73 -11.86 1.00
N GLY A 452 -17.01 -11.45 0.94
CA GLY A 452 -17.88 -11.46 2.12
C GLY A 452 -18.07 -12.87 2.70
N ASP A 453 -18.14 -13.87 1.83
CA ASP A 453 -18.24 -15.29 2.23
C ASP A 453 -16.97 -15.77 2.92
N GLY A 454 -15.79 -15.42 2.40
CA GLY A 454 -14.51 -15.75 3.01
C GLY A 454 -14.32 -15.12 4.40
N ILE A 455 -14.71 -13.86 4.56
CA ILE A 455 -14.66 -13.17 5.86
C ILE A 455 -15.63 -13.83 6.86
N PHE A 456 -16.85 -14.13 6.43
CA PHE A 456 -17.84 -14.84 7.25
C PHE A 456 -17.31 -16.21 7.69
N GLU A 457 -16.77 -16.99 6.76
CA GLU A 457 -16.29 -18.34 7.02
C GLU A 457 -15.05 -18.34 7.92
N TYR A 458 -14.15 -17.36 7.76
CA TYR A 458 -13.06 -17.13 8.70
C TYR A 458 -13.58 -16.89 10.13
N MET A 459 -14.53 -15.96 10.29
CA MET A 459 -15.11 -15.66 11.60
C MET A 459 -15.75 -16.91 12.22
N ARG A 460 -16.59 -17.61 11.45
CA ARG A 460 -17.26 -18.86 11.88
C ARG A 460 -16.24 -19.90 12.34
N ARG A 461 -15.24 -20.19 11.52
CA ARG A 461 -14.23 -21.22 11.82
C ARG A 461 -13.44 -20.88 13.09
N VAL A 462 -13.09 -19.62 13.27
CA VAL A 462 -12.39 -19.17 14.47
C VAL A 462 -13.28 -19.27 15.72
N LEU A 463 -14.57 -18.94 15.65
CA LEU A 463 -15.52 -19.13 16.76
C LEU A 463 -15.69 -20.61 17.11
N GLU A 464 -15.74 -21.48 16.10
CA GLU A 464 -15.85 -22.93 16.28
C GLU A 464 -14.62 -23.53 16.96
N LEU A 465 -13.42 -23.10 16.55
CA LEU A 465 -12.18 -23.55 17.14
C LEU A 465 -12.01 -23.05 18.58
N ASN A 466 -12.43 -21.81 18.88
CA ASN A 466 -12.39 -21.19 20.21
C ASN A 466 -11.03 -21.39 20.93
N HIS A 467 -9.94 -21.31 20.18
CA HIS A 467 -8.60 -21.66 20.65
C HIS A 467 -7.93 -20.55 21.47
N TYR A 468 -8.34 -19.29 21.29
CA TYR A 468 -7.67 -18.13 21.89
C TYR A 468 -8.30 -17.76 23.24
N SER A 469 -7.46 -17.61 24.26
CA SER A 469 -7.88 -17.28 25.63
C SER A 469 -8.01 -15.78 25.92
N GLY A 470 -7.81 -14.92 24.91
CA GLY A 470 -7.98 -13.48 25.05
C GLY A 470 -9.32 -13.02 24.49
N ASP A 471 -9.74 -11.84 24.95
CA ASP A 471 -11.12 -11.39 24.79
C ASP A 471 -11.50 -11.07 23.32
N TRP A 472 -10.56 -10.56 22.51
CA TRP A 472 -10.86 -10.02 21.17
C TRP A 472 -9.85 -10.45 20.11
N ARG A 473 -10.37 -10.73 18.90
CA ARG A 473 -9.59 -10.83 17.67
C ARG A 473 -9.92 -9.68 16.73
N MET A 474 -8.88 -9.03 16.22
CA MET A 474 -8.96 -7.97 15.24
C MET A 474 -8.73 -8.51 13.84
N LEU A 475 -9.62 -8.16 12.91
CA LEU A 475 -9.50 -8.38 11.48
C LEU A 475 -9.62 -7.04 10.76
N ASP A 476 -8.51 -6.46 10.34
CA ASP A 476 -8.47 -5.18 9.60
C ASP A 476 -7.99 -5.44 8.17
N LEU A 477 -8.90 -5.28 7.20
CA LEU A 477 -8.67 -5.57 5.80
C LEU A 477 -9.06 -4.39 4.92
N ARG A 478 -8.15 -3.96 4.05
CA ARG A 478 -8.52 -3.13 2.89
C ARG A 478 -9.05 -4.01 1.76
N ILE A 479 -10.28 -3.79 1.33
CA ILE A 479 -10.91 -4.62 0.28
C ILE A 479 -10.69 -4.01 -1.10
N GLY A 480 -9.95 -4.71 -1.95
CA GLY A 480 -9.61 -4.26 -3.31
C GLY A 480 -10.48 -4.85 -4.42
N GLY A 481 -10.24 -4.36 -5.63
CA GLY A 481 -10.94 -4.74 -6.86
C GLY A 481 -12.06 -3.77 -7.22
N GLN A 482 -12.45 -3.78 -8.50
CA GLN A 482 -13.60 -3.04 -9.01
C GLN A 482 -14.50 -3.97 -9.81
N GLN A 483 -15.81 -3.82 -9.64
CA GLN A 483 -16.81 -4.51 -10.44
C GLN A 483 -16.76 -3.98 -11.87
N ASN A 484 -16.94 -4.82 -12.89
CA ASN A 484 -17.01 -4.39 -14.30
C ASN A 484 -15.78 -3.64 -14.86
N GLY A 485 -14.60 -3.75 -14.23
CA GLY A 485 -13.35 -3.17 -14.73
C GLY A 485 -12.94 -1.87 -14.04
N PHE A 486 -12.00 -1.13 -14.65
CA PHE A 486 -11.22 -0.05 -14.01
C PHE A 486 -12.03 1.19 -13.55
N PHE A 487 -13.27 1.34 -14.02
CA PHE A 487 -14.15 2.46 -13.69
C PHE A 487 -15.43 2.05 -12.96
N GLY A 488 -15.58 0.77 -12.62
CA GLY A 488 -16.79 0.35 -11.92
C GLY A 488 -16.66 0.44 -10.39
N VAL A 489 -17.79 0.18 -9.75
CA VAL A 489 -17.95 0.32 -8.30
C VAL A 489 -16.92 -0.57 -7.57
N PRO A 490 -16.22 -0.03 -6.55
CA PRO A 490 -15.33 -0.84 -5.71
C PRO A 490 -15.98 -2.13 -5.21
N MET A 491 -15.26 -3.26 -5.33
CA MET A 491 -15.72 -4.56 -4.83
C MET A 491 -16.04 -4.53 -3.32
N PHE A 492 -15.43 -3.59 -2.59
CA PHE A 492 -15.75 -3.27 -1.19
C PHE A 492 -17.25 -3.28 -0.90
N TYR A 493 -18.07 -2.60 -1.70
CA TYR A 493 -19.51 -2.50 -1.47
C TYR A 493 -20.22 -3.86 -1.55
N SER A 494 -19.90 -4.68 -2.57
CA SER A 494 -20.44 -6.04 -2.65
C SER A 494 -19.94 -6.97 -1.56
N VAL A 495 -18.70 -6.79 -1.09
CA VAL A 495 -18.14 -7.60 -0.01
C VAL A 495 -18.86 -7.33 1.31
N VAL A 496 -19.15 -6.07 1.62
CA VAL A 496 -19.96 -5.68 2.78
C VAL A 496 -21.36 -6.30 2.73
N VAL A 497 -22.05 -6.17 1.59
CA VAL A 497 -23.39 -6.76 1.41
C VAL A 497 -23.35 -8.28 1.50
N GLY A 498 -22.38 -8.93 0.87
CA GLY A 498 -22.19 -10.38 0.93
C GLY A 498 -22.02 -10.88 2.36
N LEU A 499 -21.12 -10.24 3.12
CA LEU A 499 -20.90 -10.56 4.54
C LEU A 499 -22.18 -10.40 5.37
N LEU A 500 -22.89 -9.29 5.20
CA LEU A 500 -24.13 -9.04 5.92
C LEU A 500 -25.21 -10.08 5.59
N ARG A 501 -25.41 -10.43 4.31
CA ARG A 501 -26.37 -11.47 3.90
C ARG A 501 -26.10 -12.80 4.62
N ARG A 502 -24.84 -13.25 4.64
CA ARG A 502 -24.44 -14.46 5.37
C ARG A 502 -24.73 -14.38 6.87
N LEU A 503 -24.49 -13.24 7.50
CA LEU A 503 -24.84 -13.03 8.91
C LEU A 503 -26.36 -13.09 9.15
N THR A 504 -27.19 -12.68 8.19
CA THR A 504 -28.65 -12.80 8.33
C THR A 504 -29.19 -14.23 8.22
N GLU A 505 -28.39 -15.18 7.72
CA GLU A 505 -28.82 -16.56 7.49
C GLU A 505 -28.61 -17.47 8.70
N ILE A 506 -27.89 -17.01 9.73
CA ILE A 506 -27.53 -17.80 10.91
C ILE A 506 -27.81 -17.02 12.20
N SER A 507 -28.35 -17.70 13.22
CA SER A 507 -28.57 -17.07 14.52
C SER A 507 -27.25 -16.79 15.25
N GLU A 508 -27.19 -15.79 16.13
CA GLU A 508 -25.98 -15.51 16.93
C GLU A 508 -25.51 -16.71 17.76
N LYS A 509 -26.47 -17.54 18.19
CA LYS A 509 -26.20 -18.78 18.93
C LYS A 509 -25.53 -19.82 18.05
N ASP A 510 -26.09 -20.07 16.86
CA ASP A 510 -25.59 -21.09 15.94
C ASP A 510 -24.28 -20.64 15.26
N PHE A 511 -24.09 -19.33 15.11
CA PHE A 511 -22.82 -18.74 14.68
C PHE A 511 -21.71 -18.94 15.73
N GLY A 512 -22.05 -19.31 16.97
CA GLY A 512 -21.11 -19.55 18.06
C GLY A 512 -20.70 -18.29 18.83
N ALA A 513 -21.06 -17.10 18.33
CA ALA A 513 -20.71 -15.83 18.96
C ALA A 513 -21.33 -15.70 20.35
N ALA A 514 -22.55 -16.16 20.60
CA ALA A 514 -23.18 -16.05 21.91
C ALA A 514 -22.47 -16.87 23.01
N ALA A 515 -21.90 -18.03 22.64
CA ALA A 515 -21.30 -18.98 23.59
C ALA A 515 -19.78 -18.82 23.72
N SER A 516 -19.11 -18.27 22.71
CA SER A 516 -17.66 -18.10 22.70
C SER A 516 -17.20 -16.97 23.63
N GLN A 517 -16.13 -17.20 24.40
CA GLN A 517 -15.43 -16.12 25.11
C GLN A 517 -14.71 -15.19 24.14
N GLN A 518 -14.33 -15.73 22.98
CA GLN A 518 -13.61 -15.02 21.95
C GLN A 518 -14.58 -14.21 21.08
N LYS A 519 -14.27 -12.94 20.87
CA LYS A 519 -15.08 -12.01 20.08
C LYS A 519 -14.27 -11.35 18.96
N PHE A 520 -14.95 -10.63 18.08
CA PHE A 520 -14.35 -9.96 16.93
C PHE A 520 -14.48 -8.45 16.94
N GLU A 521 -13.46 -7.82 16.38
CA GLU A 521 -13.52 -6.50 15.76
C GLU A 521 -13.09 -6.65 14.30
N VAL A 522 -14.02 -6.41 13.37
CA VAL A 522 -13.75 -6.46 11.94
C VAL A 522 -13.81 -5.03 11.39
N PHE A 523 -12.74 -4.61 10.74
CA PHE A 523 -12.61 -3.35 10.03
C PHE A 523 -12.40 -3.66 8.55
N LEU A 524 -13.36 -3.27 7.72
CA LEU A 524 -13.24 -3.36 6.27
C LEU A 524 -13.11 -1.94 5.74
N SER A 525 -11.97 -1.60 5.17
CA SER A 525 -11.73 -0.27 4.63
C SER A 525 -11.90 -0.25 3.11
N ASN A 526 -12.44 0.84 2.59
CA ASN A 526 -12.49 1.12 1.16
C ASN A 526 -11.19 1.84 0.74
N PRO A 527 -10.30 1.19 -0.02
CA PRO A 527 -9.02 1.79 -0.37
C PRO A 527 -9.11 2.78 -1.55
N TYR A 528 -10.29 2.97 -2.15
CA TYR A 528 -10.47 3.82 -3.33
C TYR A 528 -11.00 5.20 -2.95
N HIS A 529 -10.45 6.26 -3.54
CA HIS A 529 -10.93 7.64 -3.35
C HIS A 529 -12.14 8.00 -4.23
N ALA A 530 -12.42 7.19 -5.25
CA ALA A 530 -13.52 7.43 -6.16
C ALA A 530 -14.86 7.51 -5.40
N ARG A 531 -15.56 8.63 -5.59
CA ARG A 531 -16.93 8.84 -5.09
C ARG A 531 -17.90 7.97 -5.89
N VAL A 532 -18.98 7.56 -5.25
CA VAL A 532 -20.11 6.89 -5.91
C VAL A 532 -21.19 7.92 -6.21
N SER A 533 -21.96 7.71 -7.28
CA SER A 533 -23.03 8.64 -7.64
C SER A 533 -24.13 8.67 -6.56
N LYS A 534 -24.72 9.83 -6.34
CA LYS A 534 -25.79 10.05 -5.37
C LYS A 534 -26.98 9.09 -5.56
N GLN A 535 -27.33 8.80 -6.82
CA GLN A 535 -28.43 7.88 -7.14
C GLN A 535 -28.06 6.42 -6.83
N TRP A 536 -26.86 5.99 -7.20
CA TRP A 536 -26.41 4.63 -6.88
C TRP A 536 -26.33 4.43 -5.37
N SER A 537 -25.76 5.39 -4.64
CA SER A 537 -25.61 5.27 -3.18
C SER A 537 -26.95 5.30 -2.47
N ALA A 538 -27.92 6.10 -2.94
CA ALA A 538 -29.29 6.07 -2.43
C ALA A 538 -29.95 4.69 -2.59
N ILE A 539 -29.76 4.05 -3.75
CA ILE A 539 -30.31 2.71 -4.02
C ILE A 539 -29.61 1.66 -3.16
N TYR A 540 -28.28 1.63 -3.17
CA TYR A 540 -27.49 0.72 -2.35
C TYR A 540 -27.82 0.85 -0.86
N MET A 541 -27.98 2.09 -0.35
CA MET A 541 -28.36 2.36 1.03
C MET A 541 -29.76 1.83 1.35
N ARG A 542 -30.75 2.15 0.52
CA ARG A 542 -32.16 1.82 0.76
C ARG A 542 -32.48 0.34 0.55
N GLU A 543 -31.90 -0.27 -0.48
CA GLU A 543 -32.30 -1.60 -0.96
C GLU A 543 -31.38 -2.71 -0.46
N GLU A 544 -30.13 -2.42 -0.13
CA GLU A 544 -29.17 -3.42 0.33
C GLU A 544 -28.65 -3.14 1.75
N LEU A 545 -27.85 -2.08 1.93
CA LEU A 545 -27.06 -1.89 3.13
C LEU A 545 -27.91 -1.71 4.38
N ARG A 546 -28.82 -0.72 4.40
CA ARG A 546 -29.60 -0.38 5.59
C ARG A 546 -30.53 -1.54 6.01
N PRO A 547 -31.33 -2.15 5.12
CA PRO A 547 -32.15 -3.30 5.49
C PRO A 547 -31.34 -4.46 6.07
N LEU A 548 -30.20 -4.79 5.47
CA LEU A 548 -29.33 -5.86 5.93
C LEU A 548 -28.71 -5.55 7.29
N MET A 549 -28.23 -4.32 7.51
CA MET A 549 -27.68 -3.91 8.82
C MET A 549 -28.71 -4.02 9.94
N TYR A 550 -29.94 -3.53 9.73
CA TYR A 550 -31.02 -3.70 10.70
C TYR A 550 -31.34 -5.18 10.95
N ARG A 551 -31.42 -5.98 9.88
CA ARG A 551 -31.70 -7.41 10.01
C ARG A 551 -30.60 -8.16 10.77
N VAL A 552 -29.34 -7.82 10.53
CA VAL A 552 -28.20 -8.37 11.29
C VAL A 552 -28.32 -7.96 12.77
N LYS A 553 -28.67 -6.70 13.08
CA LYS A 553 -28.86 -6.25 14.47
C LYS A 553 -30.00 -7.00 15.18
N GLU A 554 -31.07 -7.32 14.47
CA GLU A 554 -32.17 -8.14 15.01
C GLU A 554 -31.73 -9.57 15.34
N ILE A 555 -30.94 -10.19 14.45
CA ILE A 555 -30.50 -11.59 14.58
C ILE A 555 -29.31 -11.74 15.53
N HIS A 556 -28.44 -10.72 15.58
CA HIS A 556 -27.22 -10.62 16.39
C HIS A 556 -27.29 -9.40 17.31
N PRO A 557 -28.13 -9.42 18.37
CA PRO A 557 -28.35 -8.27 19.24
C PRO A 557 -27.11 -7.82 20.02
N SER A 558 -26.09 -8.68 20.17
CA SER A 558 -24.83 -8.29 20.83
C SER A 558 -23.81 -7.65 19.87
N LEU A 559 -24.05 -7.73 18.56
CA LEU A 559 -23.18 -7.18 17.53
C LEU A 559 -23.49 -5.70 17.28
N SER A 560 -22.46 -4.87 17.27
CA SER A 560 -22.51 -3.53 16.68
C SER A 560 -22.14 -3.62 15.20
N VAL A 561 -22.94 -2.96 14.36
CA VAL A 561 -22.78 -2.92 12.90
C VAL A 561 -22.78 -1.47 12.48
N ASN A 562 -21.70 -1.01 11.87
CA ASN A 562 -21.53 0.41 11.61
C ASN A 562 -20.83 0.71 10.28
N ALA A 563 -21.14 1.87 9.70
CA ALA A 563 -20.52 2.38 8.49
C ALA A 563 -20.13 3.87 8.66
N SER A 564 -18.86 4.17 8.37
CA SER A 564 -18.33 5.54 8.26
C SER A 564 -18.63 6.05 6.85
N VAL A 565 -19.52 7.02 6.75
CA VAL A 565 -19.97 7.61 5.49
C VAL A 565 -19.43 9.04 5.34
N ASN A 566 -19.15 9.46 4.11
CA ASN A 566 -18.84 10.84 3.75
C ASN A 566 -19.92 11.43 2.86
N GLY A 567 -20.06 12.76 2.90
CA GLY A 567 -20.96 13.52 2.03
C GLY A 567 -22.43 13.06 2.13
N SER A 568 -22.88 12.70 3.33
CA SER A 568 -24.22 12.15 3.53
C SER A 568 -25.31 13.20 3.28
N SER A 569 -26.28 12.88 2.43
CA SER A 569 -27.47 13.71 2.15
C SER A 569 -28.70 12.81 2.13
N GLY A 570 -29.47 12.80 3.23
CA GLY A 570 -30.62 11.92 3.41
C GLY A 570 -30.24 10.44 3.36
N ASP A 571 -30.70 9.73 2.32
CA ASP A 571 -30.40 8.31 2.10
C ASP A 571 -29.19 8.05 1.19
N SER A 572 -28.48 9.10 0.79
CA SER A 572 -27.31 9.00 -0.11
C SER A 572 -26.00 9.36 0.58
N PHE A 573 -24.89 8.86 0.04
CA PHE A 573 -23.53 9.18 0.49
C PHE A 573 -22.60 9.32 -0.73
N SER A 574 -21.47 10.02 -0.56
CA SER A 574 -20.44 10.13 -1.60
C SER A 574 -19.44 8.97 -1.52
N LYS A 575 -19.15 8.47 -0.31
CA LYS A 575 -18.26 7.32 -0.07
C LYS A 575 -18.56 6.66 1.28
N ILE A 576 -18.28 5.36 1.38
CA ILE A 576 -18.06 4.69 2.67
C ILE A 576 -16.54 4.47 2.81
N ASP A 577 -15.94 5.01 3.87
CA ASP A 577 -14.50 4.84 4.15
C ASP A 577 -14.23 3.51 4.84
N MET A 578 -15.09 3.16 5.80
CA MET A 578 -14.88 2.04 6.70
C MET A 578 -16.21 1.41 7.08
N PHE A 579 -16.27 0.08 7.05
CA PHE A 579 -17.36 -0.72 7.59
C PHE A 579 -16.85 -1.52 8.80
N THR A 580 -17.55 -1.47 9.92
CA THR A 580 -17.11 -2.04 11.19
C THR A 580 -18.13 -3.01 11.76
N LEU A 581 -17.66 -4.18 12.20
CA LEU A 581 -18.41 -5.12 13.04
C LEU A 581 -17.69 -5.27 14.39
N SER A 582 -18.36 -4.98 15.50
CA SER A 582 -17.76 -5.04 16.84
C SER A 582 -18.69 -5.71 17.84
N TRP A 583 -18.19 -6.72 18.54
CA TRP A 583 -18.88 -7.32 19.69
C TRP A 583 -18.52 -6.62 21.03
N ARG A 584 -17.80 -5.49 20.99
CA ARG A 584 -17.38 -4.82 22.22
C ARG A 584 -18.60 -4.25 22.97
N PRO A 585 -18.70 -4.45 24.30
CA PRO A 585 -19.83 -3.93 25.07
C PRO A 585 -19.99 -2.41 24.97
N GLN A 586 -18.86 -1.68 24.89
CA GLN A 586 -18.83 -0.23 24.77
C GLN A 586 -19.34 0.30 23.41
N ASP A 587 -19.33 -0.54 22.37
CA ASP A 587 -19.76 -0.16 21.02
C ASP A 587 -21.22 -0.52 20.76
N LYS A 588 -21.90 -1.20 21.69
CA LYS A 588 -23.24 -1.77 21.50
C LYS A 588 -24.29 -0.75 21.04
N ASP A 589 -24.15 0.49 21.54
CA ASP A 589 -25.05 1.61 21.31
C ASP A 589 -24.48 2.64 20.31
N ARG A 590 -23.41 2.28 19.58
CA ARG A 590 -22.82 3.17 18.57
C ARG A 590 -23.76 3.29 17.37
N ASP A 591 -23.94 4.51 16.88
CA ASP A 591 -24.78 4.79 15.72
C ASP A 591 -24.36 3.97 14.49
N MET A 592 -25.34 3.40 13.79
CA MET A 592 -25.08 2.58 12.60
C MET A 592 -24.37 3.35 11.49
N PHE A 593 -24.61 4.66 11.41
CA PHE A 593 -23.98 5.56 10.46
C PHE A 593 -23.43 6.75 11.22
N TRP A 594 -22.16 7.10 11.00
CA TRP A 594 -21.61 8.37 11.42
C TRP A 594 -20.91 9.03 10.24
N ASN A 595 -21.02 10.36 10.21
CA ASN A 595 -20.39 11.18 9.20
C ASN A 595 -18.99 11.55 9.68
N THR A 596 -18.00 11.37 8.82
CA THR A 596 -16.67 11.93 9.03
C THR A 596 -16.65 13.33 8.40
N GLU A 597 -16.21 14.36 9.13
CA GLU A 597 -16.02 15.71 8.57
C GLU A 597 -15.03 15.60 7.39
N GLU A 598 -15.27 16.33 6.29
CA GLU A 598 -14.37 16.32 5.14
C GLU A 598 -12.99 16.81 5.58
N ASP A 599 -11.95 15.99 5.45
CA ASP A 599 -10.57 16.49 5.44
C ASP A 599 -10.40 17.29 4.14
N ASP A 600 -10.72 18.58 4.19
CA ASP A 600 -10.71 19.58 3.08
C ASP A 600 -9.35 19.75 2.36
N TYR A 601 -8.34 18.94 2.67
CA TYR A 601 -6.99 19.14 2.16
C TYR A 601 -6.78 18.76 0.69
N TYR A 602 -7.74 18.09 0.04
CA TYR A 602 -7.64 17.74 -1.39
C TYR A 602 -9.02 17.62 -2.06
N CYS A 603 -9.72 18.74 -2.24
CA CYS A 603 -10.97 18.79 -3.00
C CYS A 603 -10.92 19.89 -4.07
N GLU A 604 -10.57 19.51 -5.30
CA GLU A 604 -11.00 20.26 -6.48
C GLU A 604 -11.99 19.38 -7.27
N SER A 605 -13.26 19.81 -7.20
CA SER A 605 -14.39 19.56 -8.11
C SER A 605 -14.60 18.16 -8.72
N ASP A 606 -15.63 17.45 -8.22
CA ASP A 606 -16.24 16.29 -8.89
C ASP A 606 -17.14 16.79 -10.05
N PRO A 607 -16.90 16.39 -11.32
CA PRO A 607 -17.71 16.81 -12.46
C PRO A 607 -19.20 16.41 -12.41
N SER A 608 -19.57 15.48 -11.51
CA SER A 608 -20.96 15.02 -11.35
C SER A 608 -21.85 16.01 -10.59
N ASP A 609 -21.26 16.96 -9.84
CA ASP A 609 -21.97 18.01 -9.11
C ASP A 609 -22.62 19.06 -10.04
N HIS A 610 -22.35 18.99 -11.35
CA HIS A 610 -22.90 19.89 -12.36
C HIS A 610 -23.69 19.17 -13.47
N MET A 611 -24.09 17.91 -13.25
CA MET A 611 -24.71 17.09 -14.28
C MET A 611 -26.24 17.34 -14.38
N PRO A 612 -26.80 17.66 -15.57
CA PRO A 612 -28.24 17.88 -15.73
C PRO A 612 -29.08 16.63 -15.44
N PRO A 613 -30.31 16.76 -14.89
CA PRO A 613 -31.16 15.62 -14.49
C PRO A 613 -31.40 14.56 -15.58
N GLY A 614 -31.42 14.97 -16.86
CA GLY A 614 -31.58 14.07 -17.99
C GLY A 614 -30.41 13.09 -18.20
N LEU A 615 -29.19 13.47 -17.82
CA LEU A 615 -28.00 12.61 -17.94
C LEU A 615 -27.93 11.58 -16.80
N MET A 616 -28.42 11.95 -15.62
CA MET A 616 -28.54 11.04 -14.48
C MET A 616 -29.59 9.95 -14.71
N ASN A 617 -30.70 10.27 -15.39
CA ASN A 617 -31.68 9.25 -15.80
C ASN A 617 -31.10 8.24 -16.80
N LEU A 618 -30.26 8.69 -17.75
CA LEU A 618 -29.56 7.81 -18.69
C LEU A 618 -28.49 6.95 -18.00
N PHE A 619 -27.81 7.50 -16.99
CA PHE A 619 -26.84 6.78 -16.14
C PHE A 619 -27.52 5.68 -15.31
N ASN A 620 -28.71 5.94 -14.76
CA ASN A 620 -29.52 4.93 -14.07
C ASN A 620 -30.05 3.85 -15.01
N GLU A 621 -30.47 4.22 -16.23
CA GLU A 621 -30.91 3.26 -17.25
C GLU A 621 -29.77 2.31 -17.68
N LEU A 622 -28.55 2.84 -17.86
CA LEU A 622 -27.35 2.05 -18.19
C LEU A 622 -26.88 1.13 -17.05
N LEU A 623 -27.22 1.46 -15.81
CA LEU A 623 -26.93 0.67 -14.60
C LEU A 623 -28.10 -0.26 -14.18
N GLY A 624 -29.26 -0.20 -14.86
CA GLY A 624 -30.40 -1.10 -14.69
C GLY A 624 -31.45 -0.66 -13.65
N TYR A 625 -31.52 0.63 -13.29
CA TYR A 625 -32.45 1.15 -12.30
C TYR A 625 -33.59 1.94 -12.96
N ASN A 626 -34.79 1.36 -13.04
CA ASN A 626 -36.02 2.09 -13.42
C ASN A 626 -36.67 2.70 -12.17
N SER A 627 -36.81 4.02 -12.12
CA SER A 627 -37.74 4.70 -11.21
C SER A 627 -38.96 5.20 -12.00
N GLN A 628 -40.16 4.81 -11.57
CA GLN A 628 -41.40 5.53 -11.91
C GLN A 628 -41.75 6.45 -10.74
N GLY A 629 -41.95 7.73 -11.06
CA GLY A 629 -42.80 8.66 -10.29
C GLY A 629 -42.08 9.64 -9.36
N GLY A 630 -42.38 10.93 -9.51
CA GLY A 630 -42.18 11.95 -8.48
C GLY A 630 -41.86 13.34 -9.04
N GLU A 631 -42.85 14.23 -9.01
CA GLU A 631 -42.90 15.57 -9.60
C GLU A 631 -42.00 16.63 -8.91
N SER A 632 -41.74 17.68 -9.69
CA SER A 632 -41.05 18.93 -9.37
C SER A 632 -41.79 19.83 -8.38
N LEU A 633 -41.06 20.49 -7.47
CA LEU A 633 -41.43 21.81 -6.95
C LEU A 633 -40.18 22.67 -6.74
N SER A 634 -40.22 23.85 -7.34
CA SER A 634 -39.36 25.02 -7.17
C SER A 634 -39.70 25.78 -5.89
N GLU A 635 -38.74 26.50 -5.31
CA GLU A 635 -38.95 27.86 -4.76
C GLU A 635 -37.61 28.52 -4.38
N ASP A 636 -37.63 29.84 -4.50
CA ASP A 636 -36.55 30.83 -4.52
C ASP A 636 -36.01 31.18 -3.11
N GLU A 637 -34.83 31.81 -3.04
CA GLU A 637 -34.67 33.19 -2.53
C GLU A 637 -33.20 33.66 -2.54
N ASN A 638 -33.06 34.96 -2.74
CA ASN A 638 -31.88 35.73 -3.13
C ASN A 638 -31.34 36.55 -1.95
N ASP A 639 -30.06 36.89 -2.06
CA ASP A 639 -29.35 38.12 -1.60
C ASP A 639 -29.16 38.46 -0.10
N GLY A 640 -27.93 38.93 0.20
CA GLY A 640 -27.62 39.76 1.36
C GLY A 640 -26.13 39.89 1.67
N GLU A 641 -25.55 41.03 1.29
CA GLU A 641 -24.15 41.50 1.34
C GLU A 641 -23.52 41.63 2.75
N ASP A 642 -22.17 41.62 2.84
CA ASP A 642 -21.39 42.82 3.22
C ASP A 642 -19.87 42.53 3.32
N ASP A 643 -19.10 43.42 2.68
CA ASP A 643 -17.64 43.50 2.54
C ASP A 643 -16.94 44.05 3.80
N GLU A 644 -15.68 43.62 4.06
CA GLU A 644 -14.62 44.51 4.58
C GLU A 644 -13.24 44.06 4.04
N GLU A 645 -12.62 44.95 3.27
CA GLU A 645 -11.26 44.85 2.70
C GLU A 645 -10.16 45.09 3.74
N ILE A 646 -9.08 44.28 3.72
CA ILE A 646 -7.74 44.67 4.17
C ILE A 646 -6.72 44.23 3.11
N GLU A 647 -6.02 45.22 2.57
CA GLU A 647 -4.97 45.15 1.54
C GLU A 647 -3.77 44.27 1.96
N HIS A 648 -3.32 43.38 1.06
CA HIS A 648 -1.96 42.86 1.09
C HIS A 648 -1.39 42.70 -0.32
N ASP A 649 -0.33 43.47 -0.55
CA ASP A 649 0.55 43.64 -1.71
C ASP A 649 0.67 42.49 -2.73
N ASP A 650 0.52 42.93 -3.98
CA ASP A 650 0.71 42.30 -5.28
C ASP A 650 1.95 41.39 -5.46
N PHE A 651 1.70 40.09 -5.65
CA PHE A 651 2.58 39.20 -6.43
C PHE A 651 1.81 38.22 -7.34
N TRP A 652 0.47 38.25 -7.35
CA TRP A 652 -0.40 37.27 -8.05
C TRP A 652 -1.36 37.88 -9.09
N GLY A 653 -1.06 39.07 -9.61
CA GLY A 653 -1.98 39.91 -10.40
C GLY A 653 -2.39 39.42 -11.81
N ASP A 654 -2.06 38.21 -12.25
CA ASP A 654 -2.33 37.76 -13.63
C ASP A 654 -3.25 36.53 -13.79
N PHE A 655 -3.90 36.02 -12.72
CA PHE A 655 -4.66 34.76 -12.81
C PHE A 655 -6.19 34.82 -12.66
N VAL A 656 -6.84 35.99 -12.56
CA VAL A 656 -8.29 36.06 -12.24
C VAL A 656 -9.18 36.65 -13.35
N ASN A 657 -8.67 36.86 -14.57
CA ASN A 657 -9.52 37.25 -15.71
C ASN A 657 -9.32 36.36 -16.95
N GLY A 658 -9.28 35.04 -16.73
CA GLY A 658 -9.43 34.05 -17.79
C GLY A 658 -10.77 33.36 -17.69
N THR A 659 -11.77 33.77 -18.49
CA THR A 659 -12.86 32.86 -18.86
C THR A 659 -12.22 31.59 -19.41
N MET A 660 -12.35 30.46 -18.69
CA MET A 660 -11.89 29.16 -19.19
C MET A 660 -12.64 28.84 -20.48
N THR A 661 -11.97 29.04 -21.61
CA THR A 661 -12.45 28.59 -22.91
C THR A 661 -12.27 27.08 -22.98
N THR A 662 -13.34 26.33 -22.73
CA THR A 662 -13.34 24.87 -22.91
C THR A 662 -12.98 24.53 -24.36
N LYS A 663 -11.85 23.88 -24.58
CA LYS A 663 -11.34 23.47 -25.90
C LYS A 663 -12.33 22.50 -26.57
N THR A 664 -12.74 22.79 -27.80
CA THR A 664 -13.62 21.91 -28.60
C THR A 664 -12.85 20.67 -29.06
N LEU A 665 -13.38 19.46 -28.88
CA LEU A 665 -12.68 18.20 -29.17
C LEU A 665 -13.25 17.46 -30.39
N LYS A 666 -12.60 17.51 -31.54
CA LYS A 666 -13.07 16.89 -32.79
C LYS A 666 -12.21 15.69 -33.17
N ILE A 667 -12.68 14.50 -32.84
CA ILE A 667 -11.93 13.24 -32.95
C ILE A 667 -12.55 12.34 -34.03
N MET A 668 -11.72 11.53 -34.70
CA MET A 668 -12.18 10.49 -35.63
C MET A 668 -11.52 9.16 -35.34
N PHE A 669 -12.30 8.07 -35.29
CA PHE A 669 -11.77 6.72 -35.21
C PHE A 669 -11.76 6.06 -36.60
N LEU A 670 -10.54 5.73 -37.04
CA LEU A 670 -10.23 5.00 -38.26
C LEU A 670 -9.82 3.55 -37.89
N GLY A 671 -9.98 2.61 -38.82
CA GLY A 671 -9.57 1.22 -38.63
C GLY A 671 -10.46 0.24 -39.36
N ALA A 672 -9.99 -1.00 -39.54
CA ALA A 672 -10.69 -2.03 -40.29
C ALA A 672 -12.04 -2.44 -39.65
N PRO A 673 -12.99 -3.01 -40.42
CA PRO A 673 -14.12 -3.72 -39.84
C PRO A 673 -13.64 -4.78 -38.83
N GLY A 674 -14.24 -4.83 -37.64
CA GLY A 674 -13.79 -5.75 -36.57
C GLY A 674 -12.73 -5.18 -35.62
N ALA A 675 -12.14 -4.01 -35.91
CA ALA A 675 -11.14 -3.36 -35.05
C ALA A 675 -11.66 -2.86 -33.69
N GLY A 676 -12.98 -2.81 -33.50
CA GLY A 676 -13.59 -2.36 -32.24
C GLY A 676 -13.87 -0.86 -32.14
N LYS A 677 -13.81 -0.10 -33.24
CA LYS A 677 -14.07 1.36 -33.28
C LYS A 677 -15.28 1.81 -32.46
N GLY A 678 -16.48 1.34 -32.81
CA GLY A 678 -17.70 1.70 -32.07
C GLY A 678 -17.68 1.29 -30.59
N THR A 679 -16.98 0.20 -30.26
CA THR A 679 -16.80 -0.27 -28.88
C THR A 679 -15.91 0.67 -28.06
N TYR A 680 -14.86 1.23 -28.66
CA TYR A 680 -14.02 2.25 -28.04
C TYR A 680 -14.73 3.62 -28.01
N ALA A 681 -15.39 4.01 -29.10
CA ALA A 681 -16.09 5.28 -29.21
C ALA A 681 -17.20 5.39 -28.15
N SER A 682 -18.02 4.34 -27.98
CA SER A 682 -19.08 4.31 -26.98
C SER A 682 -18.59 4.37 -25.53
N ARG A 683 -17.30 4.06 -25.27
CA ARG A 683 -16.68 4.10 -23.93
C ARG A 683 -15.97 5.43 -23.67
N ILE A 684 -15.39 6.04 -24.70
CA ILE A 684 -14.61 7.27 -24.58
C ILE A 684 -15.49 8.51 -24.70
N ALA A 685 -16.53 8.49 -25.54
CA ALA A 685 -17.45 9.62 -25.71
C ALA A 685 -18.04 10.14 -24.39
N PRO A 686 -18.52 9.28 -23.45
CA PRO A 686 -18.96 9.75 -22.13
C PRO A 686 -17.85 10.37 -21.29
N MET A 687 -16.62 9.85 -21.38
CA MET A 687 -15.46 10.36 -20.63
C MET A 687 -15.08 11.78 -21.09
N LEU A 688 -15.19 12.06 -22.39
CA LEU A 688 -14.87 13.35 -23.01
C LEU A 688 -16.07 14.31 -23.08
N GLN A 689 -17.26 13.87 -22.64
CA GLN A 689 -18.51 14.64 -22.71
C GLN A 689 -18.85 15.15 -24.12
N ILE A 690 -18.61 14.33 -25.14
CA ILE A 690 -18.90 14.61 -26.56
C ILE A 690 -19.66 13.45 -27.21
N PRO A 691 -20.59 13.68 -28.17
CA PRO A 691 -21.34 12.62 -28.82
C PRO A 691 -20.48 11.75 -29.73
N THR A 692 -20.86 10.49 -29.87
CA THR A 692 -20.40 9.66 -31.00
C THR A 692 -21.34 9.85 -32.19
N ILE A 693 -20.79 10.16 -33.36
CA ILE A 693 -21.55 10.34 -34.59
C ILE A 693 -21.15 9.25 -35.58
N SER A 694 -22.10 8.36 -35.89
CA SER A 694 -21.92 7.32 -36.90
C SER A 694 -22.85 7.52 -38.09
N THR A 695 -22.29 7.58 -39.29
CA THR A 695 -23.07 7.68 -40.54
C THR A 695 -24.02 6.51 -40.74
N GLY A 696 -23.64 5.32 -40.27
CA GLY A 696 -24.48 4.13 -40.35
C GLY A 696 -25.73 4.23 -39.47
N ASP A 697 -25.65 4.91 -38.33
CA ASP A 697 -26.79 5.13 -37.43
C ASP A 697 -27.64 6.30 -37.90
N LEU A 698 -27.03 7.38 -38.42
CA LEU A 698 -27.75 8.50 -39.04
C LEU A 698 -28.61 8.03 -40.21
N VAL A 699 -28.05 7.25 -41.14
CA VAL A 699 -28.79 6.69 -42.28
C VAL A 699 -29.94 5.79 -41.81
N ARG A 700 -29.72 4.94 -40.80
CA ARG A 700 -30.77 4.07 -40.24
C ARG A 700 -31.85 4.88 -39.53
N HIS A 701 -31.49 5.96 -38.84
CA HIS A 701 -32.42 6.86 -38.19
C HIS A 701 -33.34 7.53 -39.21
N GLU A 702 -32.79 8.16 -40.25
CA GLU A 702 -33.55 8.83 -41.32
C GLU A 702 -34.53 7.89 -42.03
N ILE A 703 -34.10 6.66 -42.34
CA ILE A 703 -34.97 5.64 -42.96
C ILE A 703 -36.10 5.23 -42.00
N LYS A 704 -35.82 5.10 -40.70
CA LYS A 704 -36.80 4.70 -39.68
C LYS A 704 -37.82 5.79 -39.39
N THR A 705 -37.41 7.06 -39.43
CA THR A 705 -38.27 8.23 -39.15
C THR A 705 -39.02 8.74 -40.38
N ASN A 706 -38.81 8.13 -41.56
CA ASN A 706 -39.56 8.43 -42.79
C ASN A 706 -39.43 9.89 -43.25
N THR A 707 -38.27 10.52 -43.05
CA THR A 707 -38.02 11.89 -43.51
C THR A 707 -37.96 11.97 -45.04
N ALA A 708 -38.09 13.17 -45.62
CA ALA A 708 -37.92 13.38 -47.06
C ALA A 708 -36.55 12.89 -47.58
N LEU A 709 -35.52 12.97 -46.73
CA LEU A 709 -34.18 12.46 -47.00
C LEU A 709 -34.10 10.93 -46.85
N GLY A 710 -34.69 10.38 -45.79
CA GLY A 710 -34.84 8.95 -45.56
C GLY A 710 -35.57 8.23 -46.71
N GLY A 711 -36.57 8.86 -47.30
CA GLY A 711 -37.26 8.37 -48.50
C GLY A 711 -36.35 8.26 -49.73
N LYS A 712 -35.49 9.26 -49.98
CA LYS A 712 -34.48 9.24 -51.05
C LYS A 712 -33.43 8.16 -50.81
N ILE A 713 -32.91 8.06 -49.58
CA ILE A 713 -31.94 7.05 -49.17
C ILE A 713 -32.51 5.64 -49.30
N LYS A 714 -33.77 5.43 -48.91
CA LYS A 714 -34.48 4.15 -49.05
C LYS A 714 -34.63 3.75 -50.53
N ALA A 715 -34.82 4.70 -51.43
CA ALA A 715 -34.86 4.44 -52.88
C ALA A 715 -33.49 3.99 -53.44
N TYR A 716 -32.39 4.58 -52.98
CA TYR A 716 -31.03 4.13 -53.32
C TYR A 716 -30.75 2.73 -52.76
N ASN A 717 -31.08 2.49 -51.49
CA ASN A 717 -30.88 1.20 -50.81
C ASN A 717 -31.70 0.06 -51.45
N ASN A 718 -32.95 0.35 -51.89
CA ASN A 718 -33.82 -0.62 -52.56
C ASN A 718 -33.41 -0.91 -54.01
N SER A 719 -32.73 0.03 -54.69
CA SER A 719 -32.22 -0.14 -56.06
C SER A 719 -30.79 -0.68 -56.10
N GLY A 720 -30.17 -0.91 -54.94
CA GLY A 720 -28.77 -1.36 -54.83
C GLY A 720 -27.74 -0.29 -55.20
N ALA A 721 -28.18 0.96 -55.39
CA ALA A 721 -27.31 2.09 -55.70
C ALA A 721 -26.72 2.69 -54.41
N LEU A 722 -25.44 3.09 -54.45
CA LEU A 722 -24.77 3.74 -53.33
C LEU A 722 -25.35 5.14 -53.11
N VAL A 723 -25.55 5.52 -51.84
CA VAL A 723 -25.97 6.87 -51.47
C VAL A 723 -24.87 7.86 -51.89
N PRO A 724 -25.16 8.88 -52.72
CA PRO A 724 -24.16 9.85 -53.15
C PRO A 724 -23.45 10.54 -51.97
N ASP A 725 -22.14 10.74 -52.08
CA ASP A 725 -21.30 11.32 -51.01
C ASP A 725 -21.78 12.69 -50.54
N GLN A 726 -22.30 13.53 -51.46
CA GLN A 726 -22.85 14.84 -51.13
C GLN A 726 -24.04 14.74 -50.15
N ILE A 727 -24.90 13.73 -50.32
CA ILE A 727 -26.04 13.52 -49.41
C ILE A 727 -25.55 13.17 -48.00
N ILE A 728 -24.48 12.39 -47.89
CA ILE A 728 -23.89 12.03 -46.59
C ILE A 728 -23.20 13.24 -45.94
N LEU A 729 -22.54 14.09 -46.73
CA LEU A 729 -21.93 15.34 -46.25
C LEU A 729 -23.00 16.31 -45.70
N ASP A 730 -24.09 16.53 -46.44
CA ASP A 730 -25.19 17.41 -46.01
C ASP A 730 -25.83 16.90 -44.69
N MET A 731 -25.95 15.58 -44.54
CA MET A 731 -26.41 14.94 -43.30
C MET A 731 -25.44 15.15 -42.14
N MET A 732 -24.13 15.02 -42.41
CA MET A 732 -23.09 15.23 -41.41
C MET A 732 -23.04 16.69 -40.96
N GLU A 733 -23.11 17.65 -41.88
CA GLU A 733 -23.20 19.08 -41.57
C GLU A 733 -24.39 19.39 -40.65
N THR A 734 -25.57 18.88 -41.02
CA THR A 734 -26.79 19.06 -40.21
C THR A 734 -26.63 18.45 -38.81
N ARG A 735 -26.02 17.27 -38.70
CA ARG A 735 -25.80 16.60 -37.40
C ARG A 735 -24.77 17.34 -36.54
N LEU A 736 -23.73 17.88 -37.14
CA LEU A 736 -22.66 18.63 -36.45
C LEU A 736 -23.12 20.01 -35.98
N ALA A 737 -24.17 20.57 -36.57
CA ALA A 737 -24.77 21.83 -36.16
C ALA A 737 -25.63 21.73 -34.89
N GLN A 738 -25.94 20.52 -34.40
CA GLN A 738 -26.73 20.31 -33.20
C GLN A 738 -25.97 20.70 -31.93
N ASP A 739 -26.71 21.13 -30.89
CA ASP A 739 -26.13 21.70 -29.67
C ASP A 739 -25.18 20.73 -28.93
N ASP A 740 -25.46 19.43 -28.95
CA ASP A 740 -24.64 18.41 -28.30
C ASP A 740 -23.26 18.22 -28.96
N ALA A 741 -23.12 18.56 -30.24
CA ALA A 741 -21.88 18.46 -31.00
C ALA A 741 -21.01 19.73 -30.92
N LYS A 742 -21.51 20.82 -30.30
CA LYS A 742 -20.78 22.10 -30.19
C LYS A 742 -19.52 21.99 -29.33
N ARG A 743 -19.51 21.10 -28.33
CA ARG A 743 -18.34 20.83 -27.46
C ARG A 743 -17.30 19.92 -28.14
N GLY A 744 -17.65 19.30 -29.25
CA GLY A 744 -16.83 18.31 -29.94
C GLY A 744 -17.63 17.08 -30.33
N PHE A 745 -16.97 16.08 -30.92
CA PHE A 745 -17.59 14.83 -31.35
C PHE A 745 -16.53 13.76 -31.64
N ILE A 746 -16.94 12.48 -31.60
CA ILE A 746 -16.17 11.35 -32.13
C ILE A 746 -16.85 10.82 -33.39
N LEU A 747 -16.17 10.87 -34.53
CA LEU A 747 -16.65 10.24 -35.77
C LEU A 747 -16.33 8.75 -35.81
N ASP A 748 -17.34 7.92 -36.05
CA ASP A 748 -17.19 6.46 -36.30
C ASP A 748 -17.77 6.06 -37.66
N GLY A 749 -16.88 5.75 -38.60
CA GLY A 749 -17.24 5.18 -39.91
C GLY A 749 -17.48 6.19 -41.03
N PHE A 750 -17.00 7.42 -40.88
CA PHE A 750 -16.93 8.45 -41.92
C PHE A 750 -15.73 9.39 -41.68
N PRO A 751 -15.05 9.88 -42.73
CA PRO A 751 -15.14 9.48 -44.14
C PRO A 751 -14.69 8.04 -44.39
N ARG A 752 -15.07 7.47 -45.54
CA ARG A 752 -14.74 6.09 -45.95
C ARG A 752 -13.79 6.00 -47.15
N ASN A 753 -13.57 7.10 -47.85
CA ASN A 753 -12.63 7.23 -48.96
C ASN A 753 -12.01 8.64 -48.95
N VAL A 754 -10.92 8.83 -49.70
CA VAL A 754 -10.18 10.10 -49.77
C VAL A 754 -11.05 11.27 -50.26
N PRO A 755 -11.87 11.14 -51.33
CA PRO A 755 -12.75 12.23 -51.76
C PRO A 755 -13.71 12.74 -50.66
N GLN A 756 -14.30 11.85 -49.87
CA GLN A 756 -15.12 12.23 -48.72
C GLN A 756 -14.30 12.96 -47.65
N ALA A 757 -13.05 12.55 -47.41
CA ALA A 757 -12.18 13.23 -46.46
C ALA A 757 -11.79 14.64 -46.92
N GLU A 758 -11.47 14.81 -48.21
CA GLU A 758 -11.17 16.11 -48.82
C GLU A 758 -12.37 17.06 -48.72
N ALA A 759 -13.57 16.55 -49.03
CA ALA A 759 -14.81 17.33 -48.89
C ALA A 759 -15.10 17.66 -47.42
N PHE A 760 -14.92 16.71 -46.50
CA PHE A 760 -15.18 16.93 -45.07
C PHE A 760 -14.19 17.92 -44.43
N GLN A 761 -12.95 18.02 -44.92
CA GLN A 761 -12.00 19.05 -44.48
C GLN A 761 -12.49 20.48 -44.76
N GLN A 762 -13.39 20.67 -45.72
CA GLN A 762 -14.02 21.98 -45.98
C GLN A 762 -15.13 22.29 -44.97
N VAL A 763 -15.70 21.27 -44.33
CA VAL A 763 -16.76 21.41 -43.32
C VAL A 763 -16.17 21.70 -41.94
N THR A 764 -15.21 20.88 -41.51
CA THR A 764 -14.58 21.04 -40.19
C THR A 764 -13.21 20.37 -40.16
N LYS A 765 -12.28 20.97 -39.40
CA LYS A 765 -10.96 20.39 -39.13
C LYS A 765 -11.05 19.44 -37.94
N LEU A 766 -10.42 18.28 -38.07
CA LEU A 766 -10.30 17.30 -36.99
C LEU A 766 -9.03 17.57 -36.18
N ASP A 767 -9.14 17.55 -34.86
CA ASP A 767 -8.02 17.75 -33.94
C ASP A 767 -7.17 16.48 -33.82
N LEU A 768 -7.81 15.31 -33.82
CA LEU A 768 -7.13 14.02 -33.72
C LEU A 768 -7.84 12.93 -34.52
N VAL A 769 -7.07 12.17 -35.29
CA VAL A 769 -7.49 10.94 -35.95
C VAL A 769 -6.78 9.77 -35.30
N VAL A 770 -7.53 8.83 -34.74
CA VAL A 770 -6.97 7.61 -34.16
C VAL A 770 -7.23 6.42 -35.07
N ASN A 771 -6.16 5.85 -35.61
CA ASN A 771 -6.21 4.58 -36.33
C ASN A 771 -6.11 3.40 -35.34
N ILE A 772 -7.21 2.67 -35.17
CA ILE A 772 -7.28 1.48 -34.31
C ILE A 772 -6.85 0.27 -35.14
N ASP A 773 -5.65 -0.23 -34.85
CA ASP A 773 -4.98 -1.25 -35.64
C ASP A 773 -5.05 -2.64 -35.00
N LEU A 774 -5.31 -3.65 -35.84
CA LEU A 774 -5.34 -5.06 -35.49
C LEU A 774 -4.89 -5.92 -36.69
N PRO A 775 -4.13 -7.00 -36.45
CA PRO A 775 -3.80 -7.98 -37.48
C PRO A 775 -5.02 -8.57 -38.17
N GLN A 776 -4.91 -8.82 -39.48
CA GLN A 776 -5.99 -9.34 -40.31
C GLN A 776 -6.59 -10.67 -39.83
N TRP A 777 -5.77 -11.55 -39.27
CA TRP A 777 -6.24 -12.83 -38.73
C TRP A 777 -7.18 -12.61 -37.51
N ILE A 778 -6.87 -11.64 -36.65
CA ILE A 778 -7.73 -11.25 -35.52
C ILE A 778 -9.02 -10.60 -36.01
N LEU A 779 -8.93 -9.74 -37.03
CA LEU A 779 -10.10 -9.08 -37.61
C LEU A 779 -11.10 -10.11 -38.16
N SER A 780 -10.60 -11.16 -38.80
CA SER A 780 -11.43 -12.24 -39.36
C SER A 780 -12.22 -12.97 -38.27
N ASP A 781 -11.56 -13.32 -37.16
CA ASP A 781 -12.20 -13.96 -36.01
C ASP A 781 -13.18 -13.01 -35.30
N LYS A 782 -12.82 -11.74 -35.12
CA LYS A 782 -13.67 -10.74 -34.48
C LYS A 782 -14.91 -10.41 -35.29
N ILE A 783 -14.85 -10.36 -36.63
CA ILE A 783 -16.07 -10.13 -37.43
C ILE A 783 -16.98 -11.35 -37.36
N SER A 784 -16.44 -12.56 -37.48
CA SER A 784 -17.21 -13.81 -37.41
C SER A 784 -17.84 -14.05 -36.03
N GLY A 785 -17.14 -13.63 -34.97
CA GLY A 785 -17.62 -13.72 -33.58
C GLY A 785 -18.64 -12.65 -33.17
N ARG A 786 -18.97 -11.69 -34.04
CA ARG A 786 -19.84 -10.58 -33.69
C ARG A 786 -21.27 -11.02 -33.42
N ARG A 787 -21.88 -10.50 -32.37
CA ARG A 787 -23.31 -10.63 -32.05
C ARG A 787 -23.89 -9.24 -31.84
N VAL A 788 -25.07 -8.98 -32.37
CA VAL A 788 -25.75 -7.69 -32.25
C VAL A 788 -27.17 -7.92 -31.77
N CYS A 789 -27.61 -7.09 -30.82
CA CYS A 789 -28.99 -7.07 -30.39
C CYS A 789 -29.88 -6.44 -31.48
N THR A 790 -30.87 -7.18 -31.99
CA THR A 790 -31.79 -6.65 -33.02
C THR A 790 -32.74 -5.56 -32.52
N LYS A 791 -32.88 -5.41 -31.19
CA LYS A 791 -33.78 -4.43 -30.56
C LYS A 791 -33.10 -3.09 -30.28
N CYS A 792 -31.95 -3.11 -29.58
CA CYS A 792 -31.26 -1.89 -29.14
C CYS A 792 -29.90 -1.64 -29.82
N GLY A 793 -29.41 -2.59 -30.64
CA GLY A 793 -28.15 -2.43 -31.37
C GLY A 793 -26.88 -2.72 -30.58
N SER A 794 -26.97 -3.11 -29.29
CA SER A 794 -25.80 -3.43 -28.46
C SER A 794 -24.95 -4.55 -29.07
N GLY A 795 -23.64 -4.34 -29.09
CA GLY A 795 -22.66 -5.23 -29.73
C GLY A 795 -21.91 -6.11 -28.72
N TYR A 796 -21.81 -7.39 -29.06
CA TYR A 796 -21.09 -8.43 -28.35
C TYR A 796 -20.13 -9.14 -29.30
N ASN A 797 -19.19 -9.90 -28.75
CA ASN A 797 -18.23 -10.65 -29.55
C ASN A 797 -17.81 -11.95 -28.86
N VAL A 798 -18.16 -13.10 -29.42
CA VAL A 798 -17.83 -14.41 -28.86
C VAL A 798 -16.39 -14.85 -29.16
N ALA A 799 -15.65 -14.12 -30.00
CA ALA A 799 -14.28 -14.50 -30.36
C ALA A 799 -13.30 -14.23 -29.20
N PHE A 800 -12.66 -15.30 -28.75
CA PHE A 800 -11.56 -15.27 -27.80
C PHE A 800 -10.22 -15.33 -28.54
N ILE A 801 -9.40 -14.29 -28.39
CA ILE A 801 -8.08 -14.21 -29.02
C ILE A 801 -7.02 -14.43 -27.95
N ASN A 802 -6.24 -15.49 -28.07
CA ASN A 802 -5.18 -15.83 -27.13
C ASN A 802 -3.99 -16.44 -27.87
N GLN A 803 -3.18 -15.59 -28.52
CA GLN A 803 -2.03 -16.04 -29.30
C GLN A 803 -0.91 -14.98 -29.29
N GLY A 804 0.30 -15.40 -28.93
CA GLY A 804 1.47 -14.51 -28.89
C GLY A 804 1.31 -13.39 -27.85
N GLU A 805 1.45 -12.14 -28.29
CA GLU A 805 1.25 -10.96 -27.44
C GLU A 805 -0.21 -10.50 -27.33
N TYR A 806 -1.14 -11.17 -28.03
CA TYR A 806 -2.55 -10.82 -28.08
C TYR A 806 -3.37 -11.64 -27.09
N TYR A 807 -4.07 -10.94 -26.18
CA TYR A 807 -4.98 -11.54 -25.20
C TYR A 807 -6.28 -10.73 -25.10
N MET A 808 -7.30 -11.12 -25.86
CA MET A 808 -8.58 -10.42 -25.92
C MET A 808 -9.72 -11.38 -25.57
N PRO A 809 -10.17 -11.40 -24.29
CA PRO A 809 -11.30 -12.24 -23.88
C PRO A 809 -12.57 -11.90 -24.69
N PRO A 810 -13.52 -12.84 -24.80
CA PRO A 810 -14.76 -12.60 -25.50
C PRO A 810 -15.60 -11.56 -24.72
N LEU A 811 -16.34 -10.73 -25.47
CA LEU A 811 -17.31 -9.80 -24.94
C LEU A 811 -18.69 -10.47 -24.97
N LEU A 812 -18.99 -11.24 -23.94
CA LEU A 812 -20.22 -12.02 -23.82
C LEU A 812 -21.29 -11.26 -23.02
N PRO A 813 -22.59 -11.52 -23.28
CA PRO A 813 -23.64 -11.09 -22.37
C PRO A 813 -23.52 -11.78 -21.00
N LYS A 814 -24.07 -11.17 -19.95
CA LYS A 814 -24.12 -11.75 -18.60
C LYS A 814 -24.92 -13.05 -18.56
N VAL A 815 -25.97 -13.13 -19.37
CA VAL A 815 -26.78 -14.34 -19.58
C VAL A 815 -26.78 -14.68 -21.06
N GLU A 816 -26.48 -15.94 -21.40
CA GLU A 816 -26.34 -16.39 -22.78
C GLU A 816 -27.61 -16.09 -23.61
N GLY A 817 -27.42 -15.46 -24.77
CA GLY A 817 -28.51 -15.08 -25.69
C GLY A 817 -29.33 -13.85 -25.29
N ILE A 818 -29.18 -13.32 -24.08
CA ILE A 818 -29.93 -12.16 -23.56
C ILE A 818 -29.07 -10.90 -23.67
N CYS A 819 -29.61 -9.83 -24.25
CA CYS A 819 -28.92 -8.55 -24.30
C CYS A 819 -28.91 -7.87 -22.92
N ASP A 820 -27.73 -7.53 -22.40
CA ASP A 820 -27.58 -6.83 -21.11
C ASP A 820 -28.20 -5.43 -21.14
N SER A 821 -28.26 -4.77 -22.31
CA SER A 821 -28.75 -3.40 -22.41
C SER A 821 -30.27 -3.28 -22.46
N CYS A 822 -31.00 -4.29 -22.94
CA CYS A 822 -32.46 -4.21 -23.07
C CYS A 822 -33.23 -5.45 -22.60
N GLY A 823 -32.53 -6.44 -22.04
CA GLY A 823 -33.10 -7.64 -21.43
C GLY A 823 -33.75 -8.64 -22.38
N THR A 824 -33.68 -8.43 -23.71
CA THR A 824 -34.35 -9.29 -24.68
C THR A 824 -33.42 -10.36 -25.26
N ALA A 825 -33.98 -11.55 -25.50
CA ALA A 825 -33.32 -12.66 -26.20
C ALA A 825 -33.26 -12.41 -27.71
N SER A 826 -32.42 -11.45 -28.10
CA SER A 826 -32.40 -10.89 -29.46
C SER A 826 -30.99 -10.70 -30.02
N LEU A 827 -30.02 -11.43 -29.48
CA LEU A 827 -28.64 -11.42 -29.97
C LEU A 827 -28.51 -12.34 -31.19
N VAL A 828 -28.19 -11.76 -32.34
CA VAL A 828 -28.00 -12.49 -33.59
C VAL A 828 -26.63 -12.20 -34.19
N GLN A 829 -26.08 -13.16 -34.94
CA GLN A 829 -25.01 -12.86 -35.88
C GLN A 829 -25.62 -12.13 -37.07
N ARG A 830 -24.95 -11.10 -37.60
CA ARG A 830 -25.47 -10.40 -38.77
C ARG A 830 -25.38 -11.31 -40.01
N PRO A 831 -26.33 -11.17 -40.97
CA PRO A 831 -26.25 -11.87 -42.25
C PRO A 831 -24.93 -11.63 -43.01
N ASP A 832 -24.35 -10.43 -42.85
CA ASP A 832 -23.12 -10.00 -43.53
C ASP A 832 -21.81 -10.43 -42.84
N ASP A 833 -21.89 -11.28 -41.80
CA ASP A 833 -20.72 -11.76 -41.04
C ASP A 833 -20.33 -13.21 -41.42
N SER A 834 -20.65 -13.62 -42.66
CA SER A 834 -20.17 -14.88 -43.26
C SER A 834 -18.69 -14.79 -43.67
N PRO A 835 -17.91 -15.88 -43.66
CA PRO A 835 -16.49 -15.85 -44.04
C PRO A 835 -16.21 -15.22 -45.41
N GLU A 836 -17.07 -15.48 -46.40
CA GLU A 836 -16.96 -14.94 -47.75
C GLU A 836 -17.19 -13.42 -47.76
N THR A 837 -18.20 -12.94 -47.03
CA THR A 837 -18.51 -11.51 -46.88
C THR A 837 -17.44 -10.78 -46.06
N VAL A 838 -16.86 -11.43 -45.05
CA VAL A 838 -15.75 -10.89 -44.24
C VAL A 838 -14.54 -10.56 -45.11
N LYS A 839 -14.14 -11.50 -45.98
CA LYS A 839 -13.01 -11.30 -46.89
C LYS A 839 -13.25 -10.12 -47.83
N GLN A 840 -14.43 -10.05 -48.45
CA GLN A 840 -14.79 -8.95 -49.35
C GLN A 840 -14.79 -7.59 -48.64
N ARG A 841 -15.26 -7.52 -47.38
CA ARG A 841 -15.27 -6.27 -46.60
C ARG A 841 -13.88 -5.78 -46.21
N LEU A 842 -12.96 -6.70 -45.92
CA LEU A 842 -11.56 -6.36 -45.66
C LEU A 842 -10.85 -5.90 -46.94
N GLU A 843 -11.16 -6.50 -48.08
CA GLU A 843 -10.61 -6.10 -49.38
C GLU A 843 -11.07 -4.69 -49.79
N VAL A 844 -12.37 -4.40 -49.68
CA VAL A 844 -12.91 -3.05 -49.91
C VAL A 844 -12.30 -2.02 -48.94
N TYR A 845 -12.17 -2.36 -47.66
CA TYR A 845 -11.50 -1.48 -46.69
C TYR A 845 -10.07 -1.16 -47.11
N ASN A 846 -9.29 -2.16 -47.55
CA ASN A 846 -7.91 -1.97 -47.98
C ASN A 846 -7.80 -1.11 -49.25
N GLN A 847 -8.76 -1.20 -50.17
CA GLN A 847 -8.75 -0.44 -51.42
C GLN A 847 -9.23 1.00 -51.24
N GLU A 848 -10.30 1.21 -50.46
CA GLU A 848 -11.00 2.50 -50.40
C GLU A 848 -10.72 3.29 -49.12
N THR A 849 -10.64 2.62 -47.97
CA THR A 849 -10.56 3.29 -46.65
C THR A 849 -9.15 3.34 -46.08
N ALA A 850 -8.31 2.32 -46.28
CA ALA A 850 -6.92 2.32 -45.83
C ALA A 850 -6.09 3.50 -46.40
N PRO A 851 -6.30 4.00 -47.64
CA PRO A 851 -5.65 5.22 -48.12
C PRO A 851 -5.90 6.47 -47.26
N LEU A 852 -6.94 6.48 -46.41
CA LEU A 852 -7.16 7.56 -45.45
C LEU A 852 -6.07 7.64 -44.38
N ILE A 853 -5.39 6.52 -44.07
CA ILE A 853 -4.27 6.52 -43.13
C ILE A 853 -3.17 7.43 -43.67
N ASP A 854 -2.80 7.28 -44.95
CA ASP A 854 -1.79 8.12 -45.59
C ASP A 854 -2.25 9.58 -45.70
N PHE A 855 -3.52 9.80 -46.01
CA PHE A 855 -4.12 11.14 -46.09
C PHE A 855 -4.00 11.91 -44.76
N TYR A 856 -4.47 11.33 -43.65
CA TYR A 856 -4.41 12.00 -42.34
C TYR A 856 -3.01 11.98 -41.71
N THR A 857 -2.15 11.03 -42.09
CA THR A 857 -0.72 11.07 -41.71
C THR A 857 -0.04 12.30 -42.33
N LYS A 858 -0.32 12.61 -43.60
CA LYS A 858 0.21 13.82 -44.27
C LYS A 858 -0.31 15.12 -43.65
N LEU A 859 -1.52 15.12 -43.08
CA LEU A 859 -2.08 16.25 -42.35
C LEU A 859 -1.52 16.41 -40.92
N GLY A 860 -0.77 15.42 -40.42
CA GLY A 860 -0.08 15.47 -39.12
C GLY A 860 -0.94 15.16 -37.89
N ASN A 861 -2.25 14.94 -38.07
CA ASN A 861 -3.21 14.72 -36.98
C ASN A 861 -3.58 13.24 -36.78
N LEU A 862 -2.90 12.28 -37.44
CA LEU A 862 -3.12 10.85 -37.23
C LEU A 862 -2.20 10.25 -36.17
N ARG A 863 -2.75 9.39 -35.31
CA ARG A 863 -2.02 8.51 -34.40
C ARG A 863 -2.54 7.08 -34.50
N THR A 864 -1.63 6.10 -34.49
CA THR A 864 -2.00 4.69 -34.53
C THR A 864 -2.01 4.10 -33.12
N PHE A 865 -3.08 3.38 -32.81
CA PHE A 865 -3.28 2.64 -31.57
C PHE A 865 -3.36 1.15 -31.87
N GLU A 866 -2.30 0.42 -31.50
CA GLU A 866 -2.24 -1.03 -31.62
C GLU A 866 -3.00 -1.71 -30.48
N VAL A 867 -4.00 -2.52 -30.83
CA VAL A 867 -4.79 -3.26 -29.84
C VAL A 867 -4.13 -4.61 -29.54
N LYS A 868 -3.72 -4.83 -28.29
CA LYS A 868 -3.12 -6.11 -27.84
C LYS A 868 -4.03 -6.88 -26.90
N LYS A 869 -4.75 -6.17 -26.04
CA LYS A 869 -5.55 -6.72 -24.93
C LYS A 869 -7.03 -6.32 -24.98
N GLY A 870 -7.51 -5.86 -26.13
CA GLY A 870 -8.90 -5.45 -26.33
C GLY A 870 -9.26 -4.29 -25.39
N LEU A 871 -10.37 -4.42 -24.66
CA LEU A 871 -10.81 -3.38 -23.72
C LEU A 871 -9.84 -3.10 -22.58
N ALA A 872 -8.94 -4.03 -22.25
CA ALA A 872 -7.92 -3.78 -21.23
C ALA A 872 -6.81 -2.81 -21.68
N ASP A 873 -6.77 -2.44 -22.97
CA ASP A 873 -5.91 -1.36 -23.46
C ASP A 873 -6.62 0.01 -23.52
N LEU A 874 -7.88 0.12 -23.05
CA LEU A 874 -8.64 1.38 -23.10
C LEU A 874 -7.91 2.56 -22.48
N ASP A 875 -7.27 2.36 -21.31
CA ASP A 875 -6.53 3.42 -20.62
C ASP A 875 -5.37 3.97 -21.45
N LYS A 876 -4.74 3.13 -22.28
CA LYS A 876 -3.67 3.56 -23.18
C LYS A 876 -4.21 4.42 -24.32
N LEU A 877 -5.40 4.09 -24.83
CA LEU A 877 -6.07 4.88 -25.85
C LEU A 877 -6.51 6.23 -25.27
N VAL A 878 -7.07 6.25 -24.06
CA VAL A 878 -7.41 7.50 -23.35
C VAL A 878 -6.16 8.35 -23.11
N TYR A 879 -5.07 7.74 -22.62
CA TYR A 879 -3.78 8.43 -22.45
C TYR A 879 -3.25 9.02 -23.76
N LEU A 880 -3.34 8.29 -24.87
CA LEU A 880 -2.94 8.77 -26.19
C LEU A 880 -3.77 10.00 -26.60
N ILE A 881 -5.09 9.96 -26.40
CA ILE A 881 -5.99 11.07 -26.73
C ILE A 881 -5.67 12.30 -25.87
N ASN A 882 -5.56 12.14 -24.56
CA ASN A 882 -5.26 13.24 -23.63
C ASN A 882 -3.90 13.88 -23.90
N LYS A 883 -2.88 13.06 -24.18
CA LYS A 883 -1.54 13.54 -24.52
C LYS A 883 -1.53 14.39 -25.80
N GLU A 884 -2.28 14.00 -26.81
CA GLU A 884 -2.27 14.68 -28.11
C GLU A 884 -3.17 15.91 -28.15
N LEU A 885 -4.21 15.92 -27.31
CA LEU A 885 -5.16 17.02 -27.24
C LEU A 885 -4.91 17.98 -26.06
N ASP A 886 -3.97 17.66 -25.15
CA ASP A 886 -3.63 18.46 -23.96
C ASP A 886 -4.87 18.73 -23.09
N VAL A 887 -5.57 17.66 -22.71
CA VAL A 887 -6.85 17.66 -21.98
C VAL A 887 -6.82 16.68 -20.81
#